data_AF-A0A559RZP9-F1
#
_entry.id   AF-A0A559RZP9-F1
#
_cell.length_a   1.000
_cell.length_b   1.000
_cell.length_c   1.000
_cell.angle_alpha   90.00
_cell.angle_beta   90.00
_cell.angle_gamma   90.00
#
_symmetry.space_group_name_H-M   'P 1'
#
loop_
_entity.id
_entity.type
_entity.pdbx_description
1 polymer ?
#
loop_
_entity_poly.entity_id
_entity_poly.type
_entity_poly.pdbx_seq_one_letter_code
_entity_poly.pdbx_strand_id
1 'polypeptide(L)'
;MHQAEKLNIRIVDTIENSRQLIFENTSVESPRLLWNGQDDKFANLNTSELVFNMLVTSADEGVFFHLFTGLETRFKIYLEDITDAQNVKVLWTGFLLPEQFSEPFINKNFFVEFVATDGIGRLKNQVLPNDFYRDHKSILEVINRCLTFTGLKLNVLFAPAIQNTGFDISYQELEVNTASYLEGEDKKSVYDVLVDLLTSIGCKLFQYNNQWMIIGINRINHTTILFKKYAPDAQMVLKYVEDVTLERSILNNKFFATPTISIVPPLQSVTTTWNHNNDTSLVPADIITHLPKNLVTDVADETVLYWQKKGSKNFTFKVWQYAFSNYQTVNNLLQYKSWPVTAETFMIKVDQGPYVYFDTYGETLTVADLATNYVNLETPFYIEKSKGDENLLSLKISFHSYLAKTTTVDELKTLVKDKDLDSHFFFSITKKSAPTQLDSAAKIVVSNFITTQQPESLYDFEYKEDAGKLLVALDIKDFKITDAGYYNLRIYPSVTHAKFLGVQIYKSLVLELKTGKEIKMTNTRNLNYTTSHSVDVFHSDSLMPLSKRRFSFAKSVQDKLTANTLLPQSFSLQKTFYNTTPVNQSGVLWYHHIIVGLSNEDYVRLQSGYQLYVKKPNVAAVKVALDDYVVKIDESLGGKIIEQKNYVNISSGAVYVDAVDELFCKINTDASNTVDYVGFWLDKWKRFNYTESQSYLECLNQIYHGCLKEYNLSISGSYIGLVSPFDLIEFSYKGVRRYNPVTLELNLTEGVTEVGLIESNYDDIYFPSIATFEEIVLEAIKVTPIISITAFVEEPSAFFPIWGINVFHVFGGIDPVNATLTAKQMTNTIANGGVYTGFEKTVNVTAAYSNVLVSFPFVIGAQAGYYELVTNQGGVFSNVVYVEIATNVSTPSQGVTINKIDIGNSKNTVIKYGIDYTGFTPILVKEYLQQVSVFGEVIGAPRITVISNVASEIETPNYGNGFFNLHLEADGYVSNKIGFMTLIV
;
A
#
# COMPACT_ATOMS: atom_id res chain seq x y z
N MET A 1 54.45 -7.52 -23.09
CA MET A 1 54.00 -8.33 -24.24
C MET A 1 54.19 -9.84 -24.08
N HIS A 2 54.48 -10.40 -22.88
CA HIS A 2 54.43 -11.86 -22.61
C HIS A 2 53.35 -12.22 -21.56
N GLN A 3 52.12 -11.67 -21.68
CA GLN A 3 51.02 -12.07 -20.78
C GLN A 3 50.26 -13.30 -21.30
N ALA A 4 50.18 -13.50 -22.63
CA ALA A 4 49.51 -14.66 -23.23
C ALA A 4 50.11 -16.01 -22.80
N GLU A 5 51.43 -16.10 -22.66
CA GLU A 5 52.15 -17.30 -22.20
C GLU A 5 51.81 -17.72 -20.75
N LYS A 6 51.11 -16.86 -20.01
CA LYS A 6 50.76 -17.05 -18.60
C LYS A 6 49.27 -17.35 -18.38
N LEU A 7 48.48 -17.43 -19.44
CA LEU A 7 47.05 -17.75 -19.36
C LEU A 7 46.77 -19.10 -20.01
N ASN A 8 45.91 -19.89 -19.38
CA ASN A 8 45.55 -21.23 -19.83
C ASN A 8 44.02 -21.36 -19.93
N ILE A 9 43.54 -21.99 -21.01
CA ILE A 9 42.13 -22.36 -21.16
C ILE A 9 42.02 -23.86 -20.98
N ARG A 10 41.32 -24.27 -19.91
CA ARG A 10 41.09 -25.69 -19.60
C ARG A 10 39.64 -26.07 -19.87
N ILE A 11 39.44 -27.02 -20.78
CA ILE A 11 38.13 -27.58 -21.12
C ILE A 11 37.96 -28.92 -20.39
N VAL A 12 36.84 -29.07 -19.67
CA VAL A 12 36.50 -30.29 -18.91
C VAL A 12 35.14 -30.80 -19.35
N ASP A 13 35.08 -32.04 -19.84
CA ASP A 13 33.80 -32.75 -20.05
C ASP A 13 33.25 -33.19 -18.68
N THR A 14 32.07 -32.68 -18.33
CA THR A 14 31.40 -32.93 -17.05
C THR A 14 30.70 -34.27 -16.99
N ILE A 15 30.56 -34.98 -18.11
CA ILE A 15 29.92 -36.29 -18.23
C ILE A 15 30.99 -37.38 -18.32
N GLU A 16 31.95 -37.22 -19.23
CA GLU A 16 33.02 -38.17 -19.48
C GLU A 16 34.33 -37.66 -18.87
N ASN A 17 34.59 -38.07 -17.64
CA ASN A 17 35.66 -37.54 -16.77
C ASN A 17 37.10 -37.92 -17.23
N SER A 18 37.32 -38.19 -18.52
CA SER A 18 38.48 -38.96 -19.02
C SER A 18 39.28 -38.29 -20.15
N ARG A 19 38.95 -37.06 -20.58
CA ARG A 19 39.75 -36.35 -21.60
C ARG A 19 40.17 -34.97 -21.13
N GLN A 20 41.46 -34.84 -20.85
CA GLN A 20 42.14 -33.55 -20.77
C GLN A 20 42.48 -33.15 -22.21
N LEU A 21 41.77 -32.18 -22.78
CA LEU A 21 42.03 -31.70 -24.14
C LEU A 21 43.32 -30.85 -24.16
N ILE A 22 44.03 -31.00 -25.28
CA ILE A 22 45.45 -30.74 -25.50
C ILE A 22 45.71 -29.23 -25.61
N PHE A 23 46.97 -28.81 -25.40
CA PHE A 23 47.46 -27.47 -25.71
C PHE A 23 47.29 -27.19 -27.21
N GLU A 24 46.33 -26.34 -27.58
CA GLU A 24 46.10 -25.91 -28.96
C GLU A 24 46.62 -24.47 -29.16
N ASN A 25 47.15 -24.18 -30.35
CA ASN A 25 47.58 -22.82 -30.70
C ASN A 25 46.36 -21.93 -30.96
N THR A 26 46.32 -20.74 -30.37
CA THR A 26 45.30 -19.69 -30.60
C THR A 26 45.83 -18.61 -31.54
N SER A 27 44.94 -17.89 -32.23
CA SER A 27 45.34 -16.76 -33.09
C SER A 27 45.79 -15.55 -32.26
N VAL A 28 46.51 -14.61 -32.89
CA VAL A 28 46.62 -13.26 -32.35
C VAL A 28 45.20 -12.66 -32.26
N GLU A 29 44.92 -11.86 -31.23
CA GLU A 29 43.59 -11.33 -30.86
C GLU A 29 42.60 -12.34 -30.24
N SER A 30 43.01 -13.60 -30.01
CA SER A 30 42.26 -14.61 -29.25
C SER A 30 43.18 -15.24 -28.20
N PRO A 31 42.74 -15.48 -26.95
CA PRO A 31 41.36 -15.39 -26.45
C PRO A 31 40.93 -13.98 -26.00
N ARG A 32 39.59 -13.76 -25.98
CA ARG A 32 38.93 -12.54 -25.53
C ARG A 32 37.94 -12.84 -24.40
N LEU A 33 37.98 -12.05 -23.33
CA LEU A 33 37.00 -12.12 -22.24
C LEU A 33 36.12 -10.87 -22.25
N LEU A 34 34.81 -11.05 -22.31
CA LEU A 34 33.83 -9.98 -22.46
C LEU A 34 32.97 -9.86 -21.21
N TRP A 35 32.60 -8.62 -20.87
CA TRP A 35 31.52 -8.30 -19.94
C TRP A 35 30.51 -7.41 -20.65
N ASN A 36 29.32 -7.96 -20.88
CA ASN A 36 28.22 -7.37 -21.63
C ASN A 36 27.27 -6.63 -20.68
N GLY A 37 27.62 -5.39 -20.32
CA GLY A 37 26.73 -4.46 -19.64
C GLY A 37 25.89 -3.63 -20.61
N GLN A 38 25.17 -2.64 -20.08
CA GLN A 38 24.50 -1.61 -20.88
C GLN A 38 25.29 -0.30 -20.87
N ASP A 39 24.94 0.62 -21.76
CA ASP A 39 25.61 1.93 -21.87
C ASP A 39 25.42 2.83 -20.61
N ASP A 40 24.56 2.42 -19.68
CA ASP A 40 24.27 3.14 -18.44
C ASP A 40 24.82 2.46 -17.18
N LYS A 41 24.67 3.14 -16.03
CA LYS A 41 25.06 2.61 -14.71
C LYS A 41 24.03 1.64 -14.12
N PHE A 42 22.83 1.58 -14.67
CA PHE A 42 21.63 1.07 -14.03
C PHE A 42 21.37 -0.40 -14.27
N ALA A 43 21.96 -1.00 -15.32
CA ALA A 43 21.83 -2.43 -15.59
C ALA A 43 22.13 -3.31 -14.35
N ASN A 44 21.19 -4.16 -13.95
CA ASN A 44 21.37 -5.06 -12.80
C ASN A 44 22.23 -6.29 -13.11
N LEU A 45 22.42 -6.62 -14.39
CA LEU A 45 23.24 -7.75 -14.84
C LEU A 45 24.38 -7.25 -15.71
N ASN A 46 25.57 -7.82 -15.50
CA ASN A 46 26.69 -7.69 -16.41
C ASN A 46 27.26 -9.08 -16.67
N THR A 47 26.73 -9.73 -17.72
CA THR A 47 27.03 -11.13 -18.08
C THR A 47 28.38 -11.23 -18.76
N SER A 48 29.03 -12.38 -18.66
CA SER A 48 30.39 -12.58 -19.16
C SER A 48 30.53 -13.76 -20.12
N GLU A 49 31.41 -13.59 -21.12
CA GLU A 49 31.66 -14.54 -22.20
C GLU A 49 33.16 -14.63 -22.50
N LEU A 50 33.67 -15.85 -22.68
CA LEU A 50 35.02 -16.11 -23.16
C LEU A 50 34.95 -16.58 -24.61
N VAL A 51 35.49 -15.78 -25.52
CA VAL A 51 35.62 -16.12 -26.93
C VAL A 51 37.06 -16.54 -27.20
N PHE A 52 37.27 -17.72 -27.75
CA PHE A 52 38.60 -18.24 -28.04
C PHE A 52 38.58 -19.08 -29.30
N ASN A 53 39.74 -19.36 -29.88
CA ASN A 53 39.85 -20.20 -31.06
C ASN A 53 40.98 -21.23 -30.94
N MET A 54 40.87 -22.29 -31.73
CA MET A 54 41.83 -23.37 -31.77
C MET A 54 42.25 -23.65 -33.22
N LEU A 55 43.56 -23.78 -33.45
CA LEU A 55 44.15 -24.03 -34.76
C LEU A 55 43.92 -25.48 -35.21
N VAL A 56 43.32 -25.65 -36.37
CA VAL A 56 43.28 -26.93 -37.07
C VAL A 56 44.48 -27.07 -37.99
N THR A 57 45.39 -27.98 -37.67
CA THR A 57 46.61 -28.25 -38.46
C THR A 57 46.47 -29.44 -39.41
N SER A 58 45.52 -30.33 -39.16
CA SER A 58 45.21 -31.46 -40.05
C SER A 58 44.27 -31.01 -41.18
N ALA A 59 44.12 -31.89 -42.18
CA ALA A 59 43.18 -31.69 -43.28
C ALA A 59 41.83 -32.38 -43.04
N ASP A 60 41.55 -32.74 -41.79
CA ASP A 60 40.30 -33.40 -41.42
C ASP A 60 39.19 -32.36 -41.27
N GLU A 61 38.01 -32.68 -41.78
CA GLU A 61 36.81 -31.85 -41.61
C GLU A 61 36.22 -32.07 -40.21
N GLY A 62 35.69 -31.01 -39.58
CA GLY A 62 35.04 -31.13 -38.27
C GLY A 62 35.94 -31.66 -37.14
N VAL A 63 37.22 -31.26 -37.08
CA VAL A 63 38.19 -31.72 -36.05
C VAL A 63 37.64 -31.63 -34.63
N PHE A 64 36.92 -30.56 -34.33
CA PHE A 64 36.33 -30.30 -33.02
C PHE A 64 34.86 -30.70 -32.92
N PHE A 65 34.33 -31.51 -33.84
CA PHE A 65 32.93 -31.98 -33.81
C PHE A 65 32.60 -32.74 -32.51
N HIS A 66 33.59 -33.31 -31.84
CA HIS A 66 33.43 -33.93 -30.53
C HIS A 66 33.05 -32.94 -29.41
N LEU A 67 33.21 -31.63 -29.61
CA LEU A 67 32.76 -30.56 -28.72
C LEU A 67 31.34 -30.07 -29.05
N PHE A 68 30.78 -30.49 -30.18
CA PHE A 68 29.39 -30.19 -30.56
C PHE A 68 28.44 -31.10 -29.78
N THR A 69 27.44 -30.51 -29.10
CA THR A 69 26.51 -31.25 -28.24
C THR A 69 25.20 -30.49 -28.07
N GLY A 70 24.09 -31.18 -27.80
CA GLY A 70 22.84 -30.50 -27.38
C GLY A 70 22.85 -30.10 -25.90
N LEU A 71 23.82 -30.56 -25.11
CA LEU A 71 23.90 -30.32 -23.67
C LEU A 71 24.83 -29.12 -23.37
N GLU A 72 24.22 -27.97 -23.11
CA GLU A 72 24.92 -26.70 -22.87
C GLU A 72 25.82 -26.69 -21.62
N THR A 73 25.71 -27.68 -20.72
CA THR A 73 26.53 -27.80 -19.49
C THR A 73 27.59 -28.90 -19.56
N ARG A 74 27.75 -29.56 -20.72
CA ARG A 74 28.72 -30.66 -20.89
C ARG A 74 30.16 -30.19 -20.79
N PHE A 75 30.54 -29.15 -21.52
CA PHE A 75 31.93 -28.69 -21.57
C PHE A 75 32.12 -27.45 -20.71
N LYS A 76 32.75 -27.65 -19.56
CA LYS A 76 33.07 -26.57 -18.61
C LYS A 76 34.43 -25.98 -18.94
N ILE A 77 34.51 -24.66 -18.96
CA ILE A 77 35.70 -23.90 -19.35
C ILE A 77 36.24 -23.16 -18.14
N TYR A 78 37.55 -23.23 -17.94
CA TYR A 78 38.29 -22.46 -16.94
C TYR A 78 39.32 -21.58 -17.64
N LEU A 79 39.31 -20.28 -17.34
CA LEU A 79 40.42 -19.38 -17.67
C LEU A 79 41.32 -19.27 -16.43
N GLU A 80 42.56 -19.69 -16.57
CA GLU A 80 43.52 -19.84 -15.49
C GLU A 80 44.73 -18.93 -15.71
N ASP A 81 45.17 -18.25 -14.64
CA ASP A 81 46.47 -17.62 -14.55
C ASP A 81 47.49 -18.64 -14.03
N ILE A 82 48.42 -19.01 -14.90
CA ILE A 82 49.51 -19.97 -14.65
C ILE A 82 50.85 -19.27 -14.48
N THR A 83 50.87 -17.95 -14.19
CA THR A 83 52.10 -17.20 -13.90
C THR A 83 52.92 -17.87 -12.78
N ASP A 84 52.24 -18.42 -11.78
CA ASP A 84 52.80 -19.34 -10.80
C ASP A 84 52.22 -20.73 -11.00
N ALA A 85 52.97 -21.61 -11.66
CA ALA A 85 52.54 -22.97 -11.96
C ALA A 85 52.25 -23.81 -10.70
N GLN A 86 52.76 -23.42 -9.52
CA GLN A 86 52.45 -24.09 -8.25
C GLN A 86 51.13 -23.59 -7.63
N ASN A 87 50.69 -22.39 -8.00
CA ASN A 87 49.50 -21.72 -7.48
C ASN A 87 48.63 -21.19 -8.62
N VAL A 88 48.17 -22.10 -9.48
CA VAL A 88 47.27 -21.76 -10.59
C VAL A 88 46.00 -21.09 -10.07
N LYS A 89 45.72 -19.88 -10.53
CA LYS A 89 44.55 -19.10 -10.10
C LYS A 89 43.49 -19.11 -11.19
N VAL A 90 42.29 -19.60 -10.88
CA VAL A 90 41.15 -19.49 -11.79
C VAL A 90 40.62 -18.05 -11.79
N LEU A 91 40.62 -17.41 -12.95
CA LEU A 91 40.13 -16.04 -13.13
C LEU A 91 38.63 -16.02 -13.48
N TRP A 92 38.20 -16.95 -14.32
CA TRP A 92 36.83 -17.03 -14.82
C TRP A 92 36.44 -18.48 -15.13
N THR A 93 35.16 -18.80 -14.96
CA THR A 93 34.59 -20.11 -15.29
C THR A 93 33.27 -19.94 -16.03
N GLY A 94 33.03 -20.80 -17.03
CA GLY A 94 31.77 -20.86 -17.76
C GLY A 94 31.56 -22.20 -18.46
N PHE A 95 30.63 -22.23 -19.41
CA PHE A 95 30.32 -23.39 -20.23
C PHE A 95 30.36 -23.04 -21.72
N LEU A 96 30.90 -23.95 -22.52
CA LEU A 96 30.92 -23.83 -23.97
C LEU A 96 29.49 -23.81 -24.54
N LEU A 97 29.18 -22.84 -25.40
CA LEU A 97 27.94 -22.82 -26.17
C LEU A 97 28.05 -23.85 -27.30
N PRO A 98 27.26 -24.93 -27.26
CA PRO A 98 27.63 -26.11 -28.02
C PRO A 98 27.05 -26.15 -29.45
N GLU A 99 26.25 -25.15 -29.83
CA GLU A 99 25.59 -25.05 -31.14
C GLU A 99 26.27 -24.03 -32.09
N GLN A 100 27.27 -23.28 -31.61
CA GLN A 100 27.93 -22.23 -32.36
C GLN A 100 29.38 -22.61 -32.64
N PHE A 101 29.62 -23.33 -33.74
CA PHE A 101 30.96 -23.42 -34.33
C PHE A 101 30.86 -23.14 -35.83
N SER A 102 31.83 -22.39 -36.34
CA SER A 102 31.94 -22.06 -37.76
C SER A 102 33.36 -22.38 -38.19
N GLU A 103 33.50 -23.24 -39.19
CA GLU A 103 34.79 -23.53 -39.82
C GLU A 103 34.80 -23.04 -41.28
N PRO A 104 35.85 -22.33 -41.72
CA PRO A 104 36.00 -21.97 -43.13
C PRO A 104 36.32 -23.22 -43.95
N PHE A 105 35.78 -23.32 -45.17
CA PHE A 105 36.03 -24.44 -46.09
C PHE A 105 37.45 -24.34 -46.71
N ILE A 106 38.48 -24.63 -45.91
CA ILE A 106 39.91 -24.56 -46.26
C ILE A 106 40.63 -25.81 -45.74
N ASN A 107 41.51 -26.39 -46.55
CA ASN A 107 42.09 -27.73 -46.30
C ASN A 107 43.07 -27.87 -45.11
N LYS A 108 43.53 -26.80 -44.48
CA LYS A 108 44.43 -26.82 -43.29
C LYS A 108 44.73 -25.42 -42.81
N ASN A 109 45.22 -25.28 -41.57
CA ASN A 109 45.70 -24.04 -40.97
C ASN A 109 44.61 -22.96 -40.88
N PHE A 110 43.45 -23.34 -40.37
CA PHE A 110 42.38 -22.40 -40.04
C PHE A 110 42.05 -22.46 -38.55
N PHE A 111 41.43 -21.41 -38.03
CA PHE A 111 41.00 -21.34 -36.63
C PHE A 111 39.49 -21.60 -36.54
N VAL A 112 39.09 -22.44 -35.59
CA VAL A 112 37.68 -22.62 -35.22
C VAL A 112 37.41 -21.79 -33.97
N GLU A 113 36.43 -20.90 -34.04
CA GLU A 113 36.02 -20.05 -32.91
C GLU A 113 35.00 -20.77 -32.02
N PHE A 114 35.14 -20.53 -30.72
CA PHE A 114 34.33 -21.06 -29.65
C PHE A 114 33.92 -19.93 -28.71
N VAL A 115 32.68 -20.01 -28.23
CA VAL A 115 32.15 -19.08 -27.22
C VAL A 115 31.77 -19.87 -25.98
N ALA A 116 32.23 -19.43 -24.82
CA ALA A 116 31.80 -19.93 -23.53
C ALA A 116 31.10 -18.82 -22.74
N THR A 117 30.02 -19.14 -22.05
CA THR A 117 29.21 -18.18 -21.28
C THR A 117 29.21 -18.52 -19.78
N ASP A 118 29.03 -17.51 -18.93
CA ASP A 118 28.74 -17.72 -17.51
C ASP A 118 27.37 -18.38 -17.25
N GLY A 119 26.53 -18.48 -18.28
CA GLY A 119 25.28 -19.22 -18.27
C GLY A 119 24.07 -18.43 -17.78
N ILE A 120 24.20 -17.13 -17.44
CA ILE A 120 23.06 -16.29 -17.03
C ILE A 120 22.03 -16.16 -18.16
N GLY A 121 22.47 -16.03 -19.41
CA GLY A 121 21.58 -15.92 -20.56
C GLY A 121 20.64 -17.11 -20.75
N ARG A 122 21.07 -18.31 -20.35
CA ARG A 122 20.31 -19.57 -20.46
C ARG A 122 19.12 -19.64 -19.51
N LEU A 123 19.12 -18.82 -18.46
CA LEU A 123 18.07 -18.80 -17.45
C LEU A 123 16.70 -18.34 -18.00
N LYS A 124 16.67 -17.68 -19.17
CA LYS A 124 15.45 -17.16 -19.81
C LYS A 124 14.45 -18.25 -20.19
N ASN A 125 14.94 -19.44 -20.51
CA ASN A 125 14.12 -20.57 -20.97
C ASN A 125 13.87 -21.62 -19.88
N GLN A 126 14.19 -21.30 -18.62
CA GLN A 126 14.12 -22.23 -17.50
C GLN A 126 13.17 -21.68 -16.44
N VAL A 127 12.52 -22.57 -15.70
CA VAL A 127 11.63 -22.23 -14.57
C VAL A 127 12.08 -22.99 -13.33
N LEU A 128 11.81 -22.43 -12.15
CA LEU A 128 12.14 -23.09 -10.89
C LEU A 128 11.22 -24.31 -10.66
N PRO A 129 11.64 -25.27 -9.82
CA PRO A 129 10.82 -26.46 -9.55
C PRO A 129 9.56 -26.11 -8.71
N ASN A 130 8.53 -26.95 -8.76
CA ASN A 130 7.21 -26.64 -8.15
C ASN A 130 7.23 -26.41 -6.64
N ASP A 131 8.16 -27.04 -5.92
CA ASP A 131 8.35 -26.87 -4.48
C ASP A 131 8.93 -25.50 -4.11
N PHE A 132 9.62 -24.84 -5.05
CA PHE A 132 10.19 -23.51 -4.82
C PHE A 132 9.12 -22.48 -4.44
N TYR A 133 7.94 -22.52 -5.08
CA TYR A 133 6.90 -21.48 -5.04
C TYR A 133 5.93 -21.58 -3.85
N ARG A 134 6.27 -22.34 -2.81
CA ARG A 134 5.33 -22.66 -1.71
C ARG A 134 5.63 -21.96 -0.38
N ASP A 135 6.81 -21.37 -0.24
CA ASP A 135 7.31 -20.87 1.04
C ASP A 135 7.85 -19.44 0.96
N HIS A 136 8.18 -18.87 2.10
CA HIS A 136 9.06 -17.72 2.16
C HIS A 136 10.51 -18.21 2.07
N LYS A 137 11.34 -17.50 1.32
CA LYS A 137 12.78 -17.79 1.19
C LYS A 137 13.58 -16.50 1.28
N SER A 138 14.78 -16.58 1.83
CA SER A 138 15.65 -15.41 1.92
C SER A 138 16.04 -14.91 0.53
N ILE A 139 16.28 -13.60 0.40
CA ILE A 139 16.70 -12.98 -0.86
C ILE A 139 17.95 -13.68 -1.42
N LEU A 140 18.95 -13.91 -0.56
CA LEU A 140 20.18 -14.58 -0.99
C LEU A 140 19.95 -16.05 -1.35
N GLU A 141 19.00 -16.75 -0.72
CA GLU A 141 18.62 -18.09 -1.14
C GLU A 141 17.97 -18.06 -2.53
N VAL A 142 17.03 -17.15 -2.80
CA VAL A 142 16.38 -17.04 -4.12
C VAL A 142 17.40 -16.73 -5.21
N ILE A 143 18.30 -15.77 -4.99
CA ILE A 143 19.39 -15.46 -5.93
C ILE A 143 20.24 -16.71 -6.17
N ASN A 144 20.68 -17.39 -5.11
CA ASN A 144 21.52 -18.57 -5.24
C ASN A 144 20.80 -19.71 -5.97
N ARG A 145 19.50 -19.93 -5.71
CA ARG A 145 18.68 -20.90 -6.45
C ARG A 145 18.71 -20.58 -7.93
N CYS A 146 18.54 -19.33 -8.33
CA CYS A 146 18.66 -18.93 -9.73
C CYS A 146 20.08 -19.19 -10.28
N LEU A 147 21.11 -18.83 -9.53
CA LEU A 147 22.51 -19.05 -9.92
C LEU A 147 22.86 -20.54 -10.05
N THR A 148 22.21 -21.45 -9.32
CA THR A 148 22.47 -22.90 -9.47
C THR A 148 22.13 -23.44 -10.86
N PHE A 149 21.16 -22.82 -11.55
CA PHE A 149 20.78 -23.20 -12.92
C PHE A 149 21.82 -22.80 -13.97
N THR A 150 22.76 -21.91 -13.63
CA THR A 150 23.94 -21.68 -14.48
C THR A 150 24.87 -22.90 -14.53
N GLY A 151 24.75 -23.85 -13.59
CA GLY A 151 25.67 -24.97 -13.42
C GLY A 151 26.99 -24.60 -12.72
N LEU A 152 27.19 -23.32 -12.38
CA LEU A 152 28.38 -22.83 -11.71
C LEU A 152 28.21 -22.84 -10.19
N LYS A 153 29.15 -23.48 -9.48
CA LYS A 153 29.23 -23.51 -8.01
C LYS A 153 30.26 -22.50 -7.53
N LEU A 154 29.90 -21.22 -7.55
CA LEU A 154 30.78 -20.13 -7.14
C LEU A 154 30.34 -19.55 -5.79
N ASN A 155 31.29 -18.97 -5.06
CA ASN A 155 30.98 -18.18 -3.87
C ASN A 155 30.27 -16.88 -4.27
N VAL A 156 29.46 -16.35 -3.36
CA VAL A 156 28.75 -15.07 -3.53
C VAL A 156 29.36 -14.05 -2.57
N LEU A 157 29.83 -12.92 -3.10
CA LEU A 157 30.15 -11.74 -2.32
C LEU A 157 29.03 -10.73 -2.44
N PHE A 158 28.43 -10.38 -1.31
CA PHE A 158 27.27 -9.51 -1.25
C PHE A 158 27.58 -8.22 -0.49
N ALA A 159 27.30 -7.09 -1.14
CA ALA A 159 27.43 -5.75 -0.62
C ALA A 159 26.10 -4.99 -0.85
N PRO A 160 25.22 -4.86 0.16
CA PRO A 160 23.87 -4.31 -0.03
C PRO A 160 23.88 -2.82 -0.40
N ALA A 161 22.87 -2.39 -1.15
CA ALA A 161 22.61 -0.97 -1.45
C ALA A 161 21.86 -0.26 -0.31
N ILE A 162 20.92 -0.97 0.29
CA ILE A 162 19.97 -0.49 1.31
C ILE A 162 20.10 -1.35 2.58
N GLN A 163 19.94 -0.75 3.75
CA GLN A 163 20.00 -1.41 5.07
C GLN A 163 18.79 -1.00 5.90
N ASN A 164 18.46 -1.80 6.92
CA ASN A 164 17.44 -1.41 7.88
C ASN A 164 17.97 -0.27 8.77
N THR A 165 17.11 0.68 9.14
CA THR A 165 17.51 1.82 9.97
C THR A 165 17.74 1.41 11.42
N GLY A 166 16.95 0.48 11.96
CA GLY A 166 16.95 0.13 13.38
C GLY A 166 18.10 -0.79 13.80
N PHE A 167 18.49 -1.73 12.94
CA PHE A 167 19.48 -2.77 13.25
C PHE A 167 20.20 -3.28 12.01
N ASP A 168 21.36 -3.91 12.17
CA ASP A 168 22.04 -4.59 11.07
C ASP A 168 21.34 -5.93 10.80
N ILE A 169 20.69 -6.02 9.64
CA ILE A 169 20.01 -7.24 9.18
C ILE A 169 20.89 -7.97 8.17
N SER A 170 21.02 -9.28 8.32
CA SER A 170 21.58 -10.11 7.24
C SER A 170 20.56 -10.25 6.12
N TYR A 171 20.97 -10.15 4.85
CA TYR A 171 20.08 -10.45 3.73
C TYR A 171 19.74 -11.95 3.59
N GLN A 172 20.30 -12.82 4.45
CA GLN A 172 19.80 -14.17 4.69
C GLN A 172 18.57 -14.19 5.62
N GLU A 173 18.29 -13.10 6.32
CA GLU A 173 17.15 -12.91 7.23
C GLU A 173 16.08 -11.99 6.64
N LEU A 174 16.30 -11.48 5.42
CA LEU A 174 15.30 -10.75 4.64
C LEU A 174 14.72 -11.72 3.60
N GLU A 175 13.41 -11.92 3.65
CA GLU A 175 12.68 -12.95 2.91
C GLU A 175 11.64 -12.35 1.96
N VAL A 176 11.29 -13.14 0.95
CA VAL A 176 10.20 -12.87 0.00
C VAL A 176 9.30 -14.10 -0.09
N ASN A 177 8.01 -13.89 -0.38
CA ASN A 177 7.09 -14.99 -0.66
C ASN A 177 7.30 -15.46 -2.12
N THR A 178 7.81 -16.67 -2.31
CA THR A 178 8.13 -17.17 -3.65
C THR A 178 6.90 -17.47 -4.49
N ALA A 179 5.72 -17.62 -3.89
CA ALA A 179 4.45 -17.75 -4.61
C ALA A 179 4.11 -16.49 -5.44
N SER A 180 4.73 -15.35 -5.14
CA SER A 180 4.54 -14.11 -5.91
C SER A 180 5.01 -14.21 -7.37
N TYR A 181 5.92 -15.14 -7.67
CA TYR A 181 6.42 -15.42 -9.02
C TYR A 181 5.53 -16.38 -9.83
N LEU A 182 4.35 -16.73 -9.30
CA LEU A 182 3.31 -17.46 -10.00
C LEU A 182 2.18 -16.51 -10.39
N GLU A 183 1.76 -16.57 -11.66
CA GLU A 183 0.55 -15.90 -12.16
C GLU A 183 -0.40 -16.97 -12.68
N GLY A 184 -1.29 -17.47 -11.81
CA GLY A 184 -2.11 -18.65 -12.11
C GLY A 184 -1.25 -19.92 -12.16
N GLU A 185 -1.23 -20.60 -13.31
CA GLU A 185 -0.33 -21.74 -13.56
C GLU A 185 1.01 -21.33 -14.19
N ASP A 186 1.13 -20.07 -14.64
CA ASP A 186 2.31 -19.57 -15.31
C ASP A 186 3.39 -19.20 -14.29
N LYS A 187 4.62 -19.61 -14.60
CA LYS A 187 5.82 -19.35 -13.80
C LYS A 187 6.70 -18.34 -14.48
N LYS A 188 7.19 -17.35 -13.74
CA LYS A 188 8.29 -16.52 -14.22
C LYS A 188 9.53 -17.36 -14.53
N SER A 189 10.28 -16.95 -15.56
CA SER A 189 11.56 -17.57 -15.87
C SER A 189 12.57 -17.35 -14.75
N VAL A 190 13.57 -18.23 -14.63
CA VAL A 190 14.66 -18.08 -13.65
C VAL A 190 15.39 -16.74 -13.85
N TYR A 191 15.52 -16.30 -15.11
CA TYR A 191 16.12 -15.00 -15.45
C TYR A 191 15.30 -13.84 -14.89
N ASP A 192 13.98 -13.83 -15.11
CA ASP A 192 13.11 -12.75 -14.65
C ASP A 192 13.06 -12.69 -13.13
N VAL A 193 13.01 -13.84 -12.44
CA VAL A 193 13.10 -13.90 -10.98
C VAL A 193 14.40 -13.27 -10.47
N LEU A 194 15.53 -13.56 -11.13
CA LEU A 194 16.83 -12.99 -10.77
C LEU A 194 16.88 -11.47 -10.99
N VAL A 195 16.39 -10.99 -12.15
CA VAL A 195 16.36 -9.56 -12.48
C VAL A 195 15.41 -8.80 -11.56
N ASP A 196 14.19 -9.31 -11.36
CA ASP A 196 13.19 -8.74 -10.45
C ASP A 196 13.79 -8.52 -9.07
N LEU A 197 14.49 -9.53 -8.54
CA LEU A 197 15.06 -9.47 -7.20
C LEU A 197 16.26 -8.52 -7.12
N LEU A 198 17.17 -8.52 -8.10
CA LEU A 198 18.32 -7.60 -8.14
C LEU A 198 17.88 -6.14 -8.30
N THR A 199 16.85 -5.89 -9.11
CA THR A 199 16.23 -4.57 -9.30
C THR A 199 15.59 -4.11 -8.00
N SER A 200 14.82 -4.99 -7.36
CA SER A 200 14.14 -4.72 -6.09
C SER A 200 15.12 -4.42 -4.95
N ILE A 201 16.36 -4.92 -4.98
CA ILE A 201 17.37 -4.59 -3.96
C ILE A 201 18.39 -3.52 -4.37
N GLY A 202 18.26 -2.96 -5.58
CA GLY A 202 19.16 -1.95 -6.11
C GLY A 202 20.60 -2.45 -6.28
N CYS A 203 20.80 -3.71 -6.67
CA CYS A 203 22.12 -4.31 -6.83
C CYS A 203 22.43 -4.73 -8.27
N LYS A 204 23.72 -4.78 -8.60
CA LYS A 204 24.28 -5.32 -9.84
C LYS A 204 24.99 -6.65 -9.56
N LEU A 205 24.81 -7.63 -10.44
CA LEU A 205 25.45 -8.94 -10.42
C LEU A 205 26.42 -9.11 -11.60
N PHE A 206 27.62 -9.63 -11.32
CA PHE A 206 28.61 -10.04 -12.34
C PHE A 206 29.58 -11.08 -11.80
N GLN A 207 30.30 -11.77 -12.70
CA GLN A 207 31.37 -12.69 -12.32
C GLN A 207 32.73 -11.96 -12.27
N TYR A 208 33.50 -12.19 -11.20
CA TYR A 208 34.88 -11.70 -11.08
C TYR A 208 35.71 -12.63 -10.18
N ASN A 209 36.96 -12.94 -10.59
CA ASN A 209 37.87 -13.83 -9.85
C ASN A 209 37.21 -15.16 -9.42
N ASN A 210 36.47 -15.78 -10.35
CA ASN A 210 35.73 -17.04 -10.12
C ASN A 210 34.71 -16.96 -8.96
N GLN A 211 34.09 -15.80 -8.77
CA GLN A 211 33.08 -15.53 -7.74
C GLN A 211 31.94 -14.69 -8.32
N TRP A 212 30.75 -14.84 -7.76
CA TRP A 212 29.61 -13.96 -8.04
C TRP A 212 29.71 -12.72 -7.15
N MET A 213 29.77 -11.55 -7.78
CA MET A 213 29.79 -10.26 -7.11
C MET A 213 28.41 -9.62 -7.19
N ILE A 214 27.82 -9.30 -6.04
CA ILE A 214 26.55 -8.56 -5.94
C ILE A 214 26.82 -7.27 -5.17
N ILE A 215 26.72 -6.13 -5.86
CA ILE A 215 27.10 -4.82 -5.32
C ILE A 215 25.93 -3.85 -5.47
N GLY A 216 25.61 -3.11 -4.40
CA GLY A 216 24.67 -2.00 -4.45
C GLY A 216 25.11 -0.92 -5.45
N ILE A 217 24.17 -0.42 -6.25
CA ILE A 217 24.46 0.56 -7.31
C ILE A 217 25.13 1.84 -6.75
N ASN A 218 24.72 2.27 -5.56
CA ASN A 218 25.32 3.39 -4.81
C ASN A 218 26.70 3.12 -4.21
N ARG A 219 27.23 1.89 -4.33
CA ARG A 219 28.54 1.49 -3.80
C ARG A 219 29.55 1.23 -4.90
N ILE A 220 29.11 1.20 -6.17
CA ILE A 220 29.97 0.95 -7.32
C ILE A 220 31.00 2.06 -7.55
N ASN A 221 30.89 3.20 -6.87
CA ASN A 221 31.85 4.31 -6.93
C ASN A 221 32.89 4.28 -5.81
N HIS A 222 32.72 3.42 -4.80
CA HIS A 222 33.66 3.31 -3.69
C HIS A 222 34.95 2.64 -4.16
N THR A 223 36.09 3.08 -3.64
CA THR A 223 37.41 2.44 -3.86
C THR A 223 37.57 1.18 -3.01
N THR A 224 36.98 1.18 -1.82
CA THR A 224 37.04 0.11 -0.84
C THR A 224 35.64 -0.39 -0.56
N ILE A 225 35.39 -1.69 -0.71
CA ILE A 225 34.07 -2.27 -0.51
C ILE A 225 34.15 -3.44 0.46
N LEU A 226 33.39 -3.34 1.56
CA LEU A 226 33.14 -4.43 2.50
C LEU A 226 32.03 -5.35 1.98
N PHE A 227 32.35 -6.62 1.82
CA PHE A 227 31.45 -7.68 1.38
C PHE A 227 31.21 -8.68 2.50
N LYS A 228 30.02 -9.28 2.52
CA LYS A 228 29.78 -10.54 3.22
C LYS A 228 29.96 -11.68 2.21
N LYS A 229 30.86 -12.63 2.51
CA LYS A 229 31.14 -13.77 1.63
C LYS A 229 30.33 -14.99 2.05
N TYR A 230 29.69 -15.61 1.06
CA TYR A 230 28.87 -16.80 1.23
C TYR A 230 29.39 -17.92 0.32
N ALA A 231 29.43 -19.14 0.85
CA ALA A 231 29.78 -20.34 0.09
C ALA A 231 28.58 -21.30 0.02
N PRO A 232 28.29 -21.91 -1.14
CA PRO A 232 27.28 -22.95 -1.23
C PRO A 232 27.77 -24.24 -0.54
N ASP A 233 26.93 -24.83 0.30
CA ASP A 233 27.19 -26.15 0.89
C ASP A 233 26.87 -27.30 -0.11
N ALA A 234 26.95 -28.55 0.36
CA ALA A 234 26.69 -29.73 -0.48
C ALA A 234 25.24 -29.78 -1.02
N GLN A 235 24.30 -29.11 -0.35
CA GLN A 235 22.89 -28.98 -0.73
C GLN A 235 22.62 -27.69 -1.51
N MET A 236 23.66 -26.96 -1.89
CA MET A 236 23.58 -25.65 -2.55
C MET A 236 22.84 -24.60 -1.71
N VAL A 237 22.94 -24.66 -0.39
CA VAL A 237 22.46 -23.60 0.51
C VAL A 237 23.64 -22.69 0.84
N LEU A 238 23.45 -21.37 0.72
CA LEU A 238 24.50 -20.41 1.06
C LEU A 238 24.74 -20.36 2.57
N LYS A 239 26.00 -20.50 2.97
CA LYS A 239 26.46 -20.30 4.34
C LYS A 239 27.38 -19.09 4.38
N TYR A 240 27.16 -18.21 5.36
CA TYR A 240 28.08 -17.12 5.65
C TYR A 240 29.45 -17.71 6.02
N VAL A 241 30.50 -17.13 5.46
CA VAL A 241 31.89 -17.53 5.70
C VAL A 241 32.59 -16.47 6.52
N GLU A 242 32.69 -15.26 5.98
CA GLU A 242 33.48 -14.16 6.55
C GLU A 242 33.10 -12.82 5.90
N ASP A 243 33.51 -11.72 6.54
CA ASP A 243 33.51 -10.39 5.94
C ASP A 243 34.83 -10.21 5.18
N VAL A 244 34.74 -9.71 3.94
CA VAL A 244 35.90 -9.49 3.05
C VAL A 244 35.90 -8.05 2.60
N THR A 245 37.00 -7.34 2.87
CA THR A 245 37.22 -6.00 2.31
C THR A 245 38.06 -6.12 1.04
N LEU A 246 37.53 -5.63 -0.08
CA LEU A 246 38.25 -5.58 -1.34
C LEU A 246 38.56 -4.12 -1.71
N GLU A 247 39.83 -3.88 -2.02
CA GLU A 247 40.30 -2.64 -2.63
C GLU A 247 40.25 -2.78 -4.16
N ARG A 248 39.64 -1.80 -4.81
CA ARG A 248 39.58 -1.73 -6.27
C ARG A 248 40.88 -1.16 -6.81
N SER A 249 41.37 -1.75 -7.89
CA SER A 249 42.57 -1.23 -8.53
C SER A 249 42.21 0.02 -9.35
N ILE A 250 43.00 1.08 -9.19
CA ILE A 250 42.84 2.34 -9.95
C ILE A 250 43.90 2.33 -11.05
N LEU A 251 43.46 2.18 -12.29
CA LEU A 251 44.31 2.08 -13.48
C LEU A 251 44.45 3.45 -14.14
N ASN A 252 45.68 3.86 -14.48
CA ASN A 252 45.98 5.15 -15.13
C ASN A 252 46.95 4.95 -16.31
N ASN A 253 46.55 4.12 -17.27
CA ASN A 253 47.23 3.91 -18.54
C ASN A 253 46.63 4.77 -19.67
N LYS A 254 47.27 4.74 -20.83
CA LYS A 254 46.84 5.46 -22.04
C LYS A 254 45.87 4.64 -22.87
N PHE A 255 45.06 5.32 -23.68
CA PHE A 255 44.31 4.68 -24.77
C PHE A 255 45.22 4.50 -26.00
N PHE A 256 45.01 3.42 -26.74
CA PHE A 256 45.75 3.12 -27.98
C PHE A 256 45.36 4.09 -29.10
N ALA A 257 44.05 4.32 -29.28
CA ALA A 257 43.48 5.33 -30.17
C ALA A 257 42.86 6.48 -29.36
N THR A 258 42.56 7.61 -30.01
CA THR A 258 41.81 8.70 -29.36
C THR A 258 40.43 8.17 -28.97
N PRO A 259 40.08 8.15 -27.66
CA PRO A 259 38.79 7.63 -27.24
C PRO A 259 37.66 8.58 -27.64
N THR A 260 36.46 8.05 -27.77
CA THR A 260 35.24 8.84 -27.95
C THR A 260 34.71 9.25 -26.59
N ILE A 261 34.35 10.52 -26.42
CA ILE A 261 33.80 11.05 -25.17
C ILE A 261 32.37 11.55 -25.46
N SER A 262 31.41 11.05 -24.70
CA SER A 262 30.01 11.48 -24.72
C SER A 262 29.60 12.03 -23.36
N ILE A 263 28.51 12.80 -23.34
CA ILE A 263 27.97 13.41 -22.11
C ILE A 263 26.62 12.75 -21.83
N VAL A 264 26.49 12.21 -20.62
CA VAL A 264 25.23 11.70 -20.07
C VAL A 264 24.63 12.82 -19.22
N PRO A 265 23.47 13.38 -19.59
CA PRO A 265 22.85 14.47 -18.83
C PRO A 265 22.39 14.02 -17.42
N PRO A 266 22.31 14.95 -16.44
CA PRO A 266 21.77 14.65 -15.12
C PRO A 266 20.29 14.28 -15.22
N LEU A 267 19.75 13.49 -14.28
CA LEU A 267 18.32 13.12 -14.27
C LEU A 267 17.43 14.22 -13.67
N GLN A 268 16.51 14.80 -14.43
CA GLN A 268 15.51 15.72 -13.88
C GLN A 268 14.61 14.99 -12.87
N SER A 269 14.09 13.82 -13.24
CA SER A 269 13.22 13.01 -12.38
C SER A 269 13.61 11.53 -12.34
N VAL A 270 13.29 10.90 -11.22
CA VAL A 270 13.32 9.44 -11.08
C VAL A 270 11.98 9.01 -10.52
N THR A 271 11.35 8.03 -11.17
CA THR A 271 10.12 7.40 -10.69
C THR A 271 10.41 5.96 -10.33
N THR A 272 10.11 5.58 -9.11
CA THR A 272 10.14 4.18 -8.67
C THR A 272 8.70 3.72 -8.50
N THR A 273 8.37 2.59 -9.10
CA THR A 273 7.03 2.04 -9.14
C THR A 273 7.02 0.66 -8.53
N TRP A 274 6.08 0.39 -7.63
CA TRP A 274 5.84 -0.94 -7.09
C TRP A 274 4.40 -1.38 -7.35
N ASN A 275 4.24 -2.36 -8.24
CA ASN A 275 2.98 -3.08 -8.40
C ASN A 275 2.92 -4.20 -7.37
N HIS A 276 2.30 -3.91 -6.24
CA HIS A 276 2.31 -4.78 -5.09
C HIS A 276 1.34 -5.97 -5.20
N ASN A 277 0.49 -6.06 -6.23
CA ASN A 277 -0.44 -7.17 -6.45
C ASN A 277 -1.10 -7.65 -5.14
N ASN A 278 -1.89 -6.78 -4.51
CA ASN A 278 -2.53 -7.13 -3.25
C ASN A 278 -3.51 -8.28 -3.44
N ASP A 279 -3.39 -9.31 -2.60
CA ASP A 279 -4.49 -10.25 -2.43
C ASP A 279 -5.71 -9.44 -2.00
N THR A 280 -6.80 -9.58 -2.73
CA THR A 280 -8.06 -8.96 -2.34
C THR A 280 -8.53 -9.56 -1.02
N SER A 281 -8.34 -10.87 -0.78
CA SER A 281 -8.82 -11.53 0.44
C SER A 281 -7.94 -11.28 1.67
N LEU A 282 -8.54 -10.75 2.72
CA LEU A 282 -7.96 -10.56 4.06
C LEU A 282 -8.02 -11.81 4.94
N VAL A 283 -8.78 -12.82 4.51
CA VAL A 283 -8.98 -14.07 5.23
C VAL A 283 -8.55 -15.26 4.36
N PRO A 284 -8.06 -16.36 4.96
CA PRO A 284 -7.77 -17.59 4.21
C PRO A 284 -8.99 -18.11 3.45
N ALA A 285 -8.77 -18.66 2.26
CA ALA A 285 -9.87 -19.18 1.42
C ALA A 285 -10.64 -20.33 2.11
N ASP A 286 -9.99 -21.06 3.00
CA ASP A 286 -10.54 -22.17 3.80
C ASP A 286 -10.97 -21.75 5.21
N ILE A 287 -11.13 -20.44 5.49
CA ILE A 287 -11.43 -19.92 6.83
C ILE A 287 -12.67 -20.56 7.51
N ILE A 288 -13.61 -21.06 6.72
CA ILE A 288 -14.79 -21.80 7.19
C ILE A 288 -14.72 -23.30 6.88
N THR A 289 -13.87 -23.73 5.95
CA THR A 289 -13.82 -25.12 5.43
C THR A 289 -12.49 -25.82 5.74
N HIS A 290 -11.87 -25.50 6.87
CA HIS A 290 -10.59 -26.07 7.28
C HIS A 290 -10.78 -27.30 8.19
N LEU A 291 -9.75 -28.14 8.28
CA LEU A 291 -9.68 -29.23 9.26
C LEU A 291 -9.33 -28.70 10.66
N PRO A 292 -9.67 -29.43 11.73
CA PRO A 292 -9.28 -29.06 13.10
C PRO A 292 -7.76 -28.97 13.27
N LYS A 293 -7.33 -28.09 14.19
CA LYS A 293 -5.91 -27.71 14.39
C LYS A 293 -5.00 -28.90 14.68
N ASN A 294 -5.47 -29.88 15.44
CA ASN A 294 -4.71 -31.03 15.93
C ASN A 294 -5.30 -32.36 15.45
N LEU A 295 -6.08 -32.37 14.35
CA LEU A 295 -6.74 -33.57 13.83
C LEU A 295 -5.76 -34.75 13.63
N VAL A 296 -4.51 -34.46 13.23
CA VAL A 296 -3.47 -35.47 13.01
C VAL A 296 -3.12 -36.22 14.29
N THR A 297 -3.16 -35.55 15.44
CA THR A 297 -2.80 -36.12 16.75
C THR A 297 -4.02 -36.54 17.57
N ASP A 298 -5.18 -35.93 17.33
CA ASP A 298 -6.44 -36.21 18.01
C ASP A 298 -7.61 -36.16 17.01
N VAL A 299 -8.16 -37.34 16.71
CA VAL A 299 -9.28 -37.50 15.77
C VAL A 299 -10.61 -36.94 16.30
N ALA A 300 -10.68 -36.63 17.60
CA ALA A 300 -11.83 -35.99 18.23
C ALA A 300 -11.65 -34.47 18.36
N ASP A 301 -10.54 -33.91 17.87
CA ASP A 301 -10.32 -32.48 17.90
C ASP A 301 -11.34 -31.77 17.00
N GLU A 302 -12.04 -30.79 17.54
CA GLU A 302 -13.00 -29.93 16.82
C GLU A 302 -12.58 -28.46 16.89
N THR A 303 -11.34 -28.18 17.30
CA THR A 303 -10.82 -26.82 17.46
C THR A 303 -10.70 -26.11 16.12
N VAL A 304 -11.08 -24.84 16.12
CA VAL A 304 -11.00 -23.96 14.96
C VAL A 304 -9.57 -23.46 14.74
N LEU A 305 -9.18 -23.24 13.48
CA LEU A 305 -7.78 -22.95 13.11
C LEU A 305 -7.47 -21.45 13.12
N TYR A 306 -8.39 -20.62 12.64
CA TYR A 306 -8.16 -19.18 12.41
C TYR A 306 -8.89 -18.26 13.41
N TRP A 307 -9.57 -18.85 14.38
CA TRP A 307 -10.59 -18.17 15.17
C TRP A 307 -10.31 -18.29 16.66
N GLN A 308 -10.55 -17.21 17.39
CA GLN A 308 -10.47 -17.17 18.84
C GLN A 308 -11.85 -16.87 19.44
N LYS A 309 -12.36 -17.81 20.25
CA LYS A 309 -13.59 -17.62 21.01
C LYS A 309 -13.33 -16.64 22.18
N LYS A 310 -14.22 -15.66 22.34
CA LYS A 310 -14.29 -14.75 23.49
C LYS A 310 -15.68 -14.84 24.13
N GLY A 311 -15.75 -15.01 25.44
CA GLY A 311 -17.02 -14.94 26.16
C GLY A 311 -17.08 -15.70 27.46
N SER A 312 -18.05 -15.28 28.28
CA SER A 312 -18.38 -15.85 29.58
C SER A 312 -19.56 -16.83 29.52
N LYS A 313 -20.32 -16.84 28.41
CA LYS A 313 -21.44 -17.76 28.18
C LYS A 313 -20.98 -19.06 27.52
N ASN A 314 -21.74 -20.12 27.74
CA ASN A 314 -21.42 -21.48 27.28
C ASN A 314 -21.91 -21.74 25.84
N PHE A 315 -21.65 -20.85 24.89
CA PHE A 315 -21.85 -21.18 23.48
C PHE A 315 -20.67 -22.00 22.93
N THR A 316 -20.92 -22.83 21.94
CA THR A 316 -19.89 -23.63 21.28
C THR A 316 -19.54 -23.02 19.92
N PHE A 317 -18.25 -23.04 19.56
CA PHE A 317 -17.77 -22.67 18.23
C PHE A 317 -16.68 -23.63 17.80
N LYS A 318 -16.97 -24.46 16.79
CA LYS A 318 -16.21 -25.68 16.47
C LYS A 318 -16.22 -25.99 14.98
N VAL A 319 -15.36 -26.92 14.55
CA VAL A 319 -15.40 -27.53 13.21
C VAL A 319 -16.35 -28.73 13.23
N TRP A 320 -17.41 -28.65 12.44
CA TRP A 320 -18.39 -29.74 12.24
C TRP A 320 -17.77 -30.87 11.43
N GLN A 321 -17.68 -32.06 12.03
CA GLN A 321 -17.13 -33.27 11.41
C GLN A 321 -18.19 -34.38 11.38
N TYR A 322 -19.01 -34.43 10.33
CA TYR A 322 -20.11 -35.40 10.28
C TYR A 322 -19.65 -36.83 9.99
N ALA A 323 -18.46 -37.04 9.43
CA ALA A 323 -18.08 -38.30 8.77
C ALA A 323 -17.00 -39.14 9.48
N PHE A 324 -16.29 -38.65 10.49
CA PHE A 324 -15.15 -39.39 11.07
C PHE A 324 -15.54 -40.50 12.06
N SER A 325 -16.75 -40.46 12.63
CA SER A 325 -17.23 -41.48 13.58
C SER A 325 -17.37 -42.89 12.97
N ASN A 326 -17.47 -43.00 11.64
CA ASN A 326 -17.54 -44.29 10.93
C ASN A 326 -16.18 -44.81 10.41
N TYR A 327 -15.09 -44.06 10.52
CA TYR A 327 -13.75 -44.46 10.07
C TYR A 327 -12.82 -44.72 11.26
N GLN A 328 -13.05 -45.83 11.98
CA GLN A 328 -12.36 -46.14 13.25
C GLN A 328 -10.91 -46.64 13.17
N THR A 329 -10.17 -46.49 12.06
CA THR A 329 -8.76 -46.91 12.01
C THR A 329 -7.82 -45.84 11.44
N VAL A 330 -6.94 -45.35 12.32
CA VAL A 330 -5.84 -44.39 12.05
C VAL A 330 -4.93 -44.84 10.89
N ASN A 331 -4.85 -46.16 10.62
CA ASN A 331 -4.04 -46.71 9.53
C ASN A 331 -4.51 -46.30 8.11
N ASN A 332 -5.78 -45.93 7.92
CA ASN A 332 -6.26 -45.48 6.60
C ASN A 332 -5.98 -43.99 6.34
N LEU A 333 -5.74 -43.17 7.36
CA LEU A 333 -5.36 -41.76 7.19
C LEU A 333 -3.89 -41.60 6.79
N LEU A 334 -3.02 -42.52 7.20
CA LEU A 334 -1.59 -42.52 6.85
C LEU A 334 -1.31 -42.95 5.39
N GLN A 335 -2.19 -43.75 4.77
CA GLN A 335 -2.08 -44.11 3.34
C GLN A 335 -2.39 -42.94 2.40
N TYR A 336 -3.04 -41.87 2.87
CA TYR A 336 -3.35 -40.69 2.05
C TYR A 336 -2.24 -39.63 2.04
N LYS A 337 -1.14 -39.82 2.77
CA LYS A 337 0.01 -38.90 2.78
C LYS A 337 0.84 -38.95 1.48
N SER A 338 0.59 -39.92 0.59
CA SER A 338 1.34 -40.13 -0.66
C SER A 338 0.57 -39.82 -1.95
N TRP A 339 -0.68 -39.35 -1.86
CA TRP A 339 -1.45 -38.91 -3.03
C TRP A 339 -1.69 -37.40 -2.96
N PRO A 340 -1.39 -36.64 -4.04
CA PRO A 340 -1.74 -35.23 -4.11
C PRO A 340 -3.27 -35.16 -4.24
N VAL A 341 -3.96 -35.06 -3.11
CA VAL A 341 -5.41 -34.87 -3.11
C VAL A 341 -5.66 -33.43 -3.55
N THR A 342 -6.00 -33.25 -4.82
CA THR A 342 -6.62 -32.02 -5.31
C THR A 342 -7.98 -31.86 -4.62
N ALA A 343 -8.32 -30.63 -4.25
CA ALA A 343 -9.50 -30.28 -3.46
C ALA A 343 -10.85 -30.79 -4.04
N GLU A 344 -10.88 -31.28 -5.28
CA GLU A 344 -12.08 -31.74 -5.98
C GLU A 344 -12.62 -33.10 -5.51
N THR A 345 -11.78 -34.01 -4.98
CA THR A 345 -12.23 -35.38 -4.64
C THR A 345 -12.88 -35.53 -3.26
N PHE A 346 -12.88 -34.50 -2.41
CA PHE A 346 -13.51 -34.54 -1.08
C PHE A 346 -14.97 -34.03 -1.05
N MET A 347 -15.51 -33.62 -2.20
CA MET A 347 -16.85 -33.02 -2.31
C MET A 347 -17.96 -34.06 -2.55
N ILE A 348 -18.14 -35.03 -1.65
CA ILE A 348 -19.35 -35.88 -1.67
C ILE A 348 -20.34 -35.32 -0.63
N LYS A 349 -21.35 -34.61 -1.15
CA LYS A 349 -22.46 -33.89 -0.50
C LYS A 349 -22.03 -32.62 0.27
N VAL A 350 -22.39 -31.47 -0.30
CA VAL A 350 -22.21 -30.07 0.15
C VAL A 350 -22.73 -29.76 1.57
N ASP A 351 -23.22 -30.76 2.30
CA ASP A 351 -23.75 -30.66 3.66
C ASP A 351 -22.96 -31.43 4.72
N GLN A 352 -21.82 -32.07 4.39
CA GLN A 352 -21.12 -32.98 5.32
C GLN A 352 -19.80 -32.47 5.92
N GLY A 353 -19.42 -31.21 5.67
CA GLY A 353 -18.26 -30.57 6.28
C GLY A 353 -16.91 -30.91 5.61
N PRO A 354 -15.80 -30.39 6.15
CA PRO A 354 -15.71 -29.61 7.39
C PRO A 354 -16.29 -28.19 7.22
N TYR A 355 -17.09 -27.75 8.19
CA TYR A 355 -17.60 -26.37 8.29
C TYR A 355 -17.46 -25.84 9.70
N VAL A 356 -17.17 -24.56 9.87
CA VAL A 356 -17.21 -23.92 11.19
C VAL A 356 -18.66 -23.57 11.56
N TYR A 357 -19.05 -23.79 12.82
CA TYR A 357 -20.42 -23.54 13.29
C TYR A 357 -20.50 -22.99 14.72
N PHE A 358 -21.54 -22.19 14.99
CA PHE A 358 -22.02 -21.88 16.33
C PHE A 358 -23.10 -22.87 16.77
N ASP A 359 -23.08 -23.20 18.06
CA ASP A 359 -24.18 -23.89 18.74
C ASP A 359 -24.44 -23.25 20.11
N THR A 360 -25.63 -22.68 20.24
CA THR A 360 -26.13 -22.02 21.46
C THR A 360 -27.28 -22.81 22.08
N TYR A 361 -27.46 -24.08 21.72
CA TYR A 361 -28.58 -24.90 22.18
C TYR A 361 -28.59 -24.99 23.72
N GLY A 362 -29.71 -24.59 24.32
CA GLY A 362 -29.89 -24.57 25.78
C GLY A 362 -29.39 -23.31 26.49
N GLU A 363 -28.76 -22.37 25.79
CA GLU A 363 -28.32 -21.08 26.35
C GLU A 363 -29.27 -19.95 25.93
N THR A 364 -29.56 -19.03 26.87
CA THR A 364 -30.31 -17.81 26.57
C THR A 364 -29.34 -16.65 26.37
N LEU A 365 -29.24 -16.15 25.14
CA LEU A 365 -28.42 -15.03 24.72
C LEU A 365 -29.30 -13.85 24.34
N THR A 366 -28.96 -12.67 24.86
CA THR A 366 -29.56 -11.38 24.52
C THR A 366 -28.57 -10.54 23.70
N VAL A 367 -29.02 -9.47 23.05
CA VAL A 367 -28.13 -8.52 22.35
C VAL A 367 -27.05 -7.97 23.28
N ALA A 368 -27.37 -7.72 24.55
CA ALA A 368 -26.41 -7.23 25.54
C ALA A 368 -25.30 -8.24 25.85
N ASP A 369 -25.58 -9.54 25.79
CA ASP A 369 -24.58 -10.59 26.01
C ASP A 369 -23.52 -10.59 24.91
N LEU A 370 -23.86 -10.17 23.68
CA LEU A 370 -22.95 -10.17 22.54
C LEU A 370 -21.73 -9.26 22.73
N ALA A 371 -21.82 -8.22 23.57
CA ALA A 371 -20.67 -7.35 23.88
C ALA A 371 -19.47 -8.13 24.45
N THR A 372 -19.71 -9.27 25.09
CA THR A 372 -18.66 -10.14 25.64
C THR A 372 -18.57 -11.50 24.96
N ASN A 373 -19.57 -11.92 24.19
CA ASN A 373 -19.67 -13.26 23.61
C ASN A 373 -19.59 -13.20 22.06
N TYR A 374 -18.42 -13.50 21.51
CA TYR A 374 -18.16 -13.47 20.06
C TYR A 374 -16.97 -14.35 19.69
N VAL A 375 -16.72 -14.49 18.39
CA VAL A 375 -15.50 -15.10 17.87
C VAL A 375 -14.86 -14.09 16.92
N ASN A 376 -13.55 -13.91 17.04
CA ASN A 376 -12.78 -13.05 16.17
C ASN A 376 -11.63 -13.82 15.50
N LEU A 377 -11.04 -13.23 14.47
CA LEU A 377 -9.83 -13.80 13.86
C LEU A 377 -8.71 -13.82 14.90
N GLU A 378 -7.99 -14.94 14.99
CA GLU A 378 -6.83 -15.09 15.88
C GLU A 378 -5.75 -14.06 15.53
N THR A 379 -5.57 -13.77 14.24
CA THR A 379 -4.65 -12.75 13.74
C THR A 379 -5.43 -11.60 13.09
N PRO A 380 -5.43 -10.38 13.67
CA PRO A 380 -6.00 -9.21 13.01
C PRO A 380 -5.15 -8.79 11.80
N PHE A 381 -5.77 -8.10 10.84
CA PHE A 381 -5.09 -7.57 9.66
C PHE A 381 -4.85 -6.07 9.81
N TYR A 382 -3.64 -5.61 9.48
CA TYR A 382 -3.31 -4.19 9.51
C TYR A 382 -3.70 -3.53 8.20
N ILE A 383 -4.41 -2.41 8.27
CA ILE A 383 -4.71 -1.56 7.11
C ILE A 383 -4.01 -0.23 7.33
N GLU A 384 -3.17 0.18 6.38
CA GLU A 384 -2.54 1.49 6.41
C GLU A 384 -3.53 2.60 6.04
N LYS A 385 -3.27 3.82 6.53
CA LYS A 385 -4.02 5.00 6.09
C LYS A 385 -3.74 5.19 4.61
N SER A 386 -4.79 5.21 3.79
CA SER A 386 -4.67 5.52 2.37
C SER A 386 -3.97 6.87 2.17
N LYS A 387 -2.87 6.87 1.40
CA LYS A 387 -2.15 8.08 1.00
C LYS A 387 -2.65 8.67 -0.33
N GLY A 388 -3.83 8.27 -0.81
CA GLY A 388 -4.44 8.77 -2.05
C GLY A 388 -5.56 7.88 -2.58
N ASP A 389 -5.36 6.55 -2.61
CA ASP A 389 -6.35 5.58 -3.09
C ASP A 389 -7.33 5.14 -2.00
N GLU A 390 -8.62 5.04 -2.31
CA GLU A 390 -9.61 4.58 -1.33
C GLU A 390 -9.36 3.11 -0.95
N ASN A 391 -9.13 2.85 0.34
CA ASN A 391 -9.21 1.49 0.88
C ASN A 391 -10.69 1.12 0.98
N LEU A 392 -11.14 0.22 0.11
CA LEU A 392 -12.52 -0.22 0.02
C LEU A 392 -12.61 -1.66 0.53
N LEU A 393 -13.28 -1.87 1.65
CA LEU A 393 -13.47 -3.18 2.25
C LEU A 393 -14.83 -3.74 1.79
N SER A 394 -14.87 -5.03 1.46
CA SER A 394 -16.09 -5.77 1.15
C SER A 394 -16.19 -6.99 2.06
N LEU A 395 -17.41 -7.32 2.50
CA LEU A 395 -17.67 -8.44 3.38
C LEU A 395 -18.83 -9.26 2.83
N LYS A 396 -18.60 -10.55 2.60
CA LYS A 396 -19.65 -11.53 2.32
C LYS A 396 -19.68 -12.58 3.41
N ILE A 397 -20.85 -12.76 4.01
CA ILE A 397 -21.11 -13.84 4.97
C ILE A 397 -22.27 -14.65 4.43
N SER A 398 -22.17 -15.98 4.45
CA SER A 398 -23.35 -16.82 4.32
C SER A 398 -23.29 -18.00 5.27
N PHE A 399 -24.43 -18.33 5.85
CA PHE A 399 -24.59 -19.48 6.72
C PHE A 399 -26.04 -19.97 6.62
N HIS A 400 -26.31 -21.11 7.23
CA HIS A 400 -27.68 -21.54 7.46
C HIS A 400 -27.94 -21.81 8.94
N SER A 401 -29.19 -21.59 9.36
CA SER A 401 -29.65 -21.86 10.72
C SER A 401 -30.82 -22.84 10.70
N TYR A 402 -30.88 -23.70 11.71
CA TYR A 402 -31.95 -24.69 11.85
C TYR A 402 -33.16 -24.09 12.56
N LEU A 403 -34.34 -24.32 11.98
CA LEU A 403 -35.61 -23.93 12.57
C LEU A 403 -35.99 -24.89 13.71
N ALA A 404 -36.69 -24.36 14.71
CA ALA A 404 -37.37 -25.19 15.69
C ALA A 404 -38.42 -26.07 14.99
N LYS A 405 -38.64 -27.30 15.49
CA LYS A 405 -39.60 -28.25 14.90
C LYS A 405 -41.03 -27.71 14.77
N THR A 406 -41.38 -26.70 15.55
CA THR A 406 -42.70 -26.07 15.60
C THR A 406 -42.84 -24.88 14.64
N THR A 407 -41.76 -24.42 14.00
CA THR A 407 -41.78 -23.26 13.11
C THR A 407 -42.30 -23.66 11.73
N THR A 408 -43.33 -22.96 11.25
CA THR A 408 -43.85 -23.16 9.89
C THR A 408 -43.19 -22.21 8.88
N VAL A 409 -43.27 -22.55 7.59
CA VAL A 409 -42.74 -21.70 6.50
C VAL A 409 -43.43 -20.32 6.48
N ASP A 410 -44.73 -20.25 6.76
CA ASP A 410 -45.47 -18.99 6.75
C ASP A 410 -45.13 -18.10 7.94
N GLU A 411 -44.86 -18.69 9.11
CA GLU A 411 -44.30 -17.96 10.25
C GLU A 411 -42.92 -17.39 9.90
N LEU A 412 -42.06 -18.16 9.24
CA LEU A 412 -40.74 -17.67 8.83
C LEU A 412 -40.83 -16.51 7.83
N LYS A 413 -41.72 -16.60 6.83
CA LYS A 413 -41.98 -15.49 5.89
C LYS A 413 -42.46 -14.23 6.61
N THR A 414 -43.26 -14.40 7.66
CA THR A 414 -43.75 -13.29 8.49
C THR A 414 -42.60 -12.65 9.26
N LEU A 415 -41.74 -13.44 9.92
CA LEU A 415 -40.56 -12.93 10.62
C LEU A 415 -39.60 -12.15 9.70
N VAL A 416 -39.38 -12.65 8.49
CA VAL A 416 -38.55 -11.96 7.48
C VAL A 416 -39.21 -10.66 7.01
N LYS A 417 -40.52 -10.69 6.74
CA LYS A 417 -41.27 -9.52 6.29
C LYS A 417 -41.32 -8.42 7.36
N ASP A 418 -41.45 -8.82 8.63
CA ASP A 418 -41.59 -7.91 9.76
C ASP A 418 -40.24 -7.48 10.34
N LYS A 419 -39.12 -7.90 9.72
CA LYS A 419 -37.74 -7.59 10.15
C LYS A 419 -37.39 -8.04 11.57
N ASP A 420 -38.11 -9.03 12.10
CA ASP A 420 -37.86 -9.55 13.47
C ASP A 420 -36.48 -10.21 13.59
N LEU A 421 -35.94 -10.69 12.47
CA LEU A 421 -34.63 -11.34 12.38
C LEU A 421 -33.43 -10.38 12.38
N ASP A 422 -33.64 -9.07 12.20
CA ASP A 422 -32.56 -8.07 12.19
C ASP A 422 -31.85 -8.01 13.56
N SER A 423 -32.55 -8.40 14.62
CA SER A 423 -32.04 -8.49 15.99
C SER A 423 -31.52 -9.88 16.38
N HIS A 424 -31.48 -10.84 15.44
CA HIS A 424 -31.14 -12.24 15.71
C HIS A 424 -29.68 -12.59 15.39
N PHE A 425 -29.14 -12.03 14.29
CA PHE A 425 -27.79 -12.31 13.80
C PHE A 425 -26.94 -11.04 13.79
N PHE A 426 -25.67 -11.14 14.18
CA PHE A 426 -24.79 -9.97 14.26
C PHE A 426 -23.39 -10.25 13.71
N PHE A 427 -22.76 -9.19 13.23
CA PHE A 427 -21.35 -9.15 12.88
C PHE A 427 -20.76 -7.78 13.26
N SER A 428 -19.44 -7.70 13.36
CA SER A 428 -18.76 -6.41 13.42
C SER A 428 -17.35 -6.48 12.85
N ILE A 429 -16.91 -5.37 12.28
CA ILE A 429 -15.51 -5.13 11.94
C ILE A 429 -15.01 -4.11 12.95
N THR A 430 -13.96 -4.48 13.68
CA THR A 430 -13.40 -3.68 14.77
C THR A 430 -11.99 -3.23 14.43
N LYS A 431 -11.59 -2.07 14.93
CA LYS A 431 -10.26 -1.48 14.76
C LYS A 431 -9.59 -1.29 16.12
N LYS A 432 -8.30 -1.64 16.20
CA LYS A 432 -7.37 -1.29 17.28
C LYS A 432 -6.24 -0.43 16.74
N SER A 433 -5.60 0.38 17.58
CA SER A 433 -4.38 1.11 17.22
C SER A 433 -3.14 0.20 17.22
N ALA A 434 -3.13 -0.84 18.05
CA ALA A 434 -2.04 -1.81 18.17
C ALA A 434 -2.61 -3.25 18.28
N PRO A 435 -1.85 -4.28 17.87
CA PRO A 435 -2.35 -5.66 17.91
C PRO A 435 -2.45 -6.19 19.34
N THR A 436 -1.60 -5.67 20.24
CA THR A 436 -1.54 -5.99 21.68
C THR A 436 -2.63 -5.30 22.51
N GLN A 437 -3.35 -4.34 21.93
CA GLN A 437 -4.39 -3.61 22.63
C GLN A 437 -5.54 -4.56 23.02
N LEU A 438 -6.10 -4.39 24.22
CA LEU A 438 -7.22 -5.20 24.70
C LEU A 438 -8.43 -5.08 23.76
N ASP A 439 -9.18 -6.17 23.58
CA ASP A 439 -10.39 -6.20 22.74
C ASP A 439 -11.48 -5.22 23.18
N SER A 440 -11.51 -4.86 24.48
CA SER A 440 -12.43 -3.88 25.06
C SER A 440 -12.15 -2.45 24.59
N ALA A 441 -10.93 -2.18 24.10
CA ALA A 441 -10.57 -0.87 23.56
C ALA A 441 -10.64 -0.83 22.02
N ALA A 442 -11.10 -1.91 21.38
CA ALA A 442 -11.35 -1.94 19.95
C ALA A 442 -12.61 -1.12 19.60
N LYS A 443 -12.49 -0.22 18.62
CA LYS A 443 -13.60 0.57 18.09
C LYS A 443 -14.36 -0.24 17.04
N ILE A 444 -15.69 -0.31 17.13
CA ILE A 444 -16.52 -0.86 16.06
C ILE A 444 -16.52 0.13 14.90
N VAL A 445 -16.13 -0.34 13.72
CA VAL A 445 -16.06 0.46 12.47
C VAL A 445 -17.29 0.19 11.61
N VAL A 446 -17.65 -1.08 11.44
CA VAL A 446 -18.85 -1.52 10.71
C VAL A 446 -19.56 -2.58 11.53
N SER A 447 -20.89 -2.50 11.64
CA SER A 447 -21.71 -3.50 12.29
C SER A 447 -23.18 -3.29 11.98
N ASN A 448 -23.98 -4.33 12.18
CA ASN A 448 -25.44 -4.22 12.23
C ASN A 448 -26.00 -4.05 13.66
N PHE A 449 -25.18 -3.72 14.66
CA PHE A 449 -25.72 -3.24 15.94
C PHE A 449 -26.47 -1.92 15.74
N ILE A 450 -27.64 -1.80 16.38
CA ILE A 450 -28.40 -0.55 16.46
C ILE A 450 -27.58 0.46 17.26
N THR A 451 -26.68 1.14 16.59
CA THR A 451 -25.92 2.28 17.10
C THR A 451 -26.40 3.53 16.37
N THR A 452 -26.51 4.64 17.09
CA THR A 452 -27.34 5.80 16.75
C THR A 452 -26.90 6.65 15.54
N GLN A 453 -26.09 6.12 14.61
CA GLN A 453 -25.52 6.92 13.50
C GLN A 453 -25.39 6.22 12.14
N GLN A 454 -25.82 4.96 11.97
CA GLN A 454 -25.71 4.27 10.68
C GLN A 454 -27.08 4.16 9.96
N PRO A 455 -27.13 4.26 8.62
CA PRO A 455 -28.38 4.12 7.88
C PRO A 455 -28.99 2.74 8.12
N GLU A 456 -30.23 2.70 8.60
CA GLU A 456 -31.01 1.47 8.66
C GLU A 456 -31.05 0.84 7.25
N SER A 457 -30.87 -0.49 7.13
CA SER A 457 -30.82 -1.31 5.90
C SER A 457 -29.48 -1.56 5.18
N LEU A 458 -28.39 -0.84 5.45
CA LEU A 458 -27.14 -1.07 4.69
C LEU A 458 -26.40 -2.35 5.12
N TYR A 459 -26.62 -2.81 6.34
CA TYR A 459 -25.87 -3.91 6.97
C TYR A 459 -26.75 -5.08 7.39
N ASP A 460 -27.99 -5.13 6.91
CA ASP A 460 -28.95 -6.15 7.26
C ASP A 460 -28.69 -7.44 6.47
N PHE A 461 -28.99 -8.59 7.06
CA PHE A 461 -28.87 -9.87 6.38
C PHE A 461 -30.06 -10.10 5.43
N GLU A 462 -29.79 -10.77 4.31
CA GLU A 462 -30.81 -11.36 3.44
C GLU A 462 -31.19 -12.76 3.91
N TYR A 463 -32.47 -13.08 3.79
CA TYR A 463 -33.06 -14.29 4.34
C TYR A 463 -33.78 -15.09 3.25
N LYS A 464 -33.49 -16.39 3.16
CA LYS A 464 -34.16 -17.31 2.25
C LYS A 464 -34.45 -18.65 2.94
N GLU A 465 -35.70 -19.12 2.86
CA GLU A 465 -36.06 -20.45 3.36
C GLU A 465 -35.58 -21.55 2.39
N ASP A 466 -35.08 -22.65 2.96
CA ASP A 466 -34.68 -23.85 2.22
C ASP A 466 -34.85 -25.12 3.07
N ALA A 467 -35.91 -25.88 2.81
CA ALA A 467 -36.15 -27.22 3.36
C ALA A 467 -36.02 -27.32 4.90
N GLY A 468 -36.63 -26.38 5.63
CA GLY A 468 -36.58 -26.35 7.09
C GLY A 468 -35.30 -25.73 7.68
N LYS A 469 -34.50 -25.08 6.82
CA LYS A 469 -33.36 -24.25 7.19
C LYS A 469 -33.65 -22.80 6.77
N LEU A 470 -33.07 -21.86 7.49
CA LEU A 470 -32.98 -20.46 7.07
C LEU A 470 -31.59 -20.23 6.49
N LEU A 471 -31.50 -19.96 5.20
CA LEU A 471 -30.30 -19.44 4.56
C LEU A 471 -30.19 -17.95 4.88
N VAL A 472 -29.04 -17.55 5.39
CA VAL A 472 -28.73 -16.18 5.80
C VAL A 472 -27.52 -15.72 5.01
N ALA A 473 -27.61 -14.56 4.38
CA ALA A 473 -26.53 -13.99 3.59
C ALA A 473 -26.34 -12.49 3.90
N LEU A 474 -25.11 -12.01 3.83
CA LEU A 474 -24.76 -10.59 3.92
C LEU A 474 -23.75 -10.31 2.81
N ASP A 475 -23.95 -9.23 2.05
CA ASP A 475 -23.03 -8.78 1.00
C ASP A 475 -22.86 -7.26 1.09
N ILE A 476 -21.83 -6.83 1.83
CA ILE A 476 -21.42 -5.42 1.95
C ILE A 476 -20.32 -5.20 0.93
N LYS A 477 -20.52 -4.23 0.02
CA LYS A 477 -19.55 -3.90 -1.02
C LYS A 477 -18.93 -2.55 -0.79
N ASP A 478 -17.62 -2.51 -0.98
CA ASP A 478 -16.82 -1.30 -1.17
C ASP A 478 -17.06 -0.20 -0.13
N PHE A 479 -17.05 -0.57 1.15
CA PHE A 479 -17.14 0.42 2.23
C PHE A 479 -15.76 1.04 2.49
N LYS A 480 -15.73 2.37 2.57
CA LYS A 480 -14.49 3.14 2.69
C LYS A 480 -13.89 3.06 4.09
N ILE A 481 -12.60 2.78 4.16
CA ILE A 481 -11.79 2.82 5.39
C ILE A 481 -10.78 3.97 5.30
N THR A 482 -10.92 4.96 6.19
CA THR A 482 -10.07 6.16 6.20
C THR A 482 -8.91 6.08 7.19
N ASP A 483 -8.92 5.06 8.03
CA ASP A 483 -8.27 5.07 9.33
C ASP A 483 -7.22 3.94 9.37
N ALA A 484 -5.95 4.25 9.60
CA ALA A 484 -4.94 3.21 9.83
C ALA A 484 -5.26 2.42 11.11
N GLY A 485 -4.96 1.13 11.14
CA GLY A 485 -5.05 0.33 12.36
C GLY A 485 -5.13 -1.18 12.11
N TYR A 486 -5.23 -1.93 13.21
CA TYR A 486 -5.43 -3.38 13.21
C TYR A 486 -6.92 -3.68 13.20
N TYR A 487 -7.40 -4.16 12.07
CA TYR A 487 -8.78 -4.54 11.85
C TYR A 487 -9.00 -6.02 12.16
N ASN A 488 -10.18 -6.35 12.67
CA ASN A 488 -10.56 -7.71 12.96
C ASN A 488 -12.04 -7.91 12.69
N LEU A 489 -12.39 -9.05 12.11
CA LEU A 489 -13.76 -9.48 11.89
C LEU A 489 -14.25 -10.25 13.12
N ARG A 490 -15.38 -9.81 13.68
CA ARG A 490 -16.12 -10.50 14.74
C ARG A 490 -17.42 -11.06 14.17
N ILE A 491 -17.65 -12.35 14.41
CA ILE A 491 -18.92 -13.02 14.18
C ILE A 491 -19.50 -13.43 15.53
N TYR A 492 -20.83 -13.40 15.63
CA TYR A 492 -21.52 -13.54 16.92
C TYR A 492 -22.43 -14.77 16.92
N PRO A 493 -22.59 -15.44 18.09
CA PRO A 493 -23.65 -16.42 18.26
C PRO A 493 -25.02 -15.75 18.07
N SER A 494 -26.04 -16.54 17.71
CA SER A 494 -27.40 -16.01 17.51
C SER A 494 -28.00 -15.61 18.84
N VAL A 495 -28.69 -14.48 18.88
CA VAL A 495 -29.56 -14.10 20.00
C VAL A 495 -30.68 -15.13 20.13
N THR A 496 -31.09 -15.50 21.32
CA THR A 496 -32.11 -16.54 21.48
C THR A 496 -33.43 -16.11 20.87
N HIS A 497 -33.99 -16.97 20.02
CA HIS A 497 -35.26 -16.74 19.35
C HIS A 497 -36.09 -18.02 19.34
N ALA A 498 -37.38 -17.92 19.69
CA ALA A 498 -38.24 -19.09 19.93
C ALA A 498 -38.42 -20.02 18.72
N LYS A 499 -38.13 -19.51 17.52
CA LYS A 499 -38.31 -20.22 16.25
C LYS A 499 -37.04 -20.86 15.68
N PHE A 500 -35.89 -20.72 16.35
CA PHE A 500 -34.59 -21.27 15.91
C PHE A 500 -33.96 -22.14 16.99
N LEU A 501 -33.14 -23.10 16.59
CA LEU A 501 -32.41 -24.00 17.49
C LEU A 501 -31.10 -23.41 18.04
N GLY A 502 -30.69 -22.23 17.56
CA GLY A 502 -29.42 -21.60 17.98
C GLY A 502 -28.18 -22.19 17.31
N VAL A 503 -28.33 -22.87 16.19
CA VAL A 503 -27.23 -23.44 15.40
C VAL A 503 -27.00 -22.58 14.16
N GLN A 504 -25.76 -22.18 13.88
CA GLN A 504 -25.36 -21.48 12.65
C GLN A 504 -24.18 -22.19 12.01
N ILE A 505 -24.33 -22.74 10.80
CA ILE A 505 -23.21 -23.38 10.08
C ILE A 505 -22.83 -22.49 8.90
N TYR A 506 -21.60 -21.99 8.90
CA TYR A 506 -21.11 -21.08 7.88
C TYR A 506 -20.82 -21.84 6.58
N LYS A 507 -21.19 -21.24 5.45
CA LYS A 507 -20.98 -21.79 4.10
C LYS A 507 -19.97 -20.97 3.32
N SER A 508 -19.94 -19.66 3.51
CA SER A 508 -18.94 -18.77 2.90
C SER A 508 -18.65 -17.60 3.81
N LEU A 509 -17.37 -17.22 3.86
CA LEU A 509 -16.93 -15.99 4.49
C LEU A 509 -15.81 -15.41 3.64
N VAL A 510 -16.08 -14.25 3.04
CA VAL A 510 -15.13 -13.53 2.19
C VAL A 510 -14.99 -12.13 2.75
N LEU A 511 -13.76 -11.71 3.00
CA LEU A 511 -13.44 -10.37 3.44
C LEU A 511 -12.38 -9.81 2.50
N GLU A 512 -12.75 -8.83 1.69
CA GLU A 512 -11.94 -8.35 0.57
C GLU A 512 -11.53 -6.89 0.74
N LEU A 513 -10.23 -6.60 0.77
CA LEU A 513 -9.70 -5.24 0.69
C LEU A 513 -9.29 -4.91 -0.75
N LYS A 514 -10.02 -3.98 -1.37
CA LYS A 514 -9.56 -3.31 -2.58
C LYS A 514 -8.72 -2.11 -2.17
N THR A 515 -7.51 -2.07 -2.70
CA THR A 515 -6.55 -0.97 -2.55
C THR A 515 -6.11 -0.55 -3.95
N GLY A 516 -5.43 0.59 -4.06
CA GLY A 516 -4.64 0.89 -5.27
C GLY A 516 -3.76 -0.30 -5.64
N LYS A 517 -3.41 -0.48 -6.91
CA LYS A 517 -2.56 -1.61 -7.35
C LYS A 517 -1.06 -1.27 -7.38
N GLU A 518 -0.74 0.01 -7.23
CA GLU A 518 0.54 0.57 -7.60
C GLU A 518 0.91 1.69 -6.63
N ILE A 519 2.11 1.62 -6.05
CA ILE A 519 2.70 2.73 -5.31
C ILE A 519 3.75 3.37 -6.22
N LYS A 520 3.63 4.69 -6.43
CA LYS A 520 4.61 5.49 -7.18
C LYS A 520 5.32 6.45 -6.26
N MET A 521 6.62 6.57 -6.46
CA MET A 521 7.45 7.58 -5.84
C MET A 521 8.23 8.31 -6.92
N THR A 522 7.98 9.60 -7.07
CA THR A 522 8.68 10.46 -8.03
C THR A 522 9.45 11.53 -7.29
N ASN A 523 10.77 11.57 -7.47
CA ASN A 523 11.59 12.69 -7.06
C ASN A 523 11.96 13.51 -8.28
N THR A 524 11.72 14.83 -8.23
CA THR A 524 12.00 15.76 -9.32
C THR A 524 12.91 16.88 -8.82
N ARG A 525 13.91 17.23 -9.62
CA ARG A 525 14.82 18.35 -9.36
C ARG A 525 14.44 19.54 -10.21
N ASN A 526 14.65 20.73 -9.65
CA ASN A 526 14.48 21.98 -10.37
C ASN A 526 15.68 22.22 -11.31
N LEU A 527 15.72 21.47 -12.41
CA LEU A 527 16.75 21.54 -13.45
C LEU A 527 16.10 21.73 -14.81
N ASN A 528 16.77 22.45 -15.72
CA ASN A 528 16.33 22.66 -17.11
C ASN A 528 16.71 21.48 -18.03
N TYR A 529 16.52 20.25 -17.57
CA TYR A 529 16.66 19.02 -18.37
C TYR A 529 15.32 18.28 -18.40
N THR A 530 15.09 17.41 -19.38
CA THR A 530 13.84 16.61 -19.52
C THR A 530 14.08 15.11 -19.29
N THR A 531 15.21 14.77 -18.70
CA THR A 531 15.71 13.40 -18.52
C THR A 531 15.03 12.74 -17.34
N SER A 532 14.45 11.58 -17.57
CA SER A 532 13.76 10.80 -16.55
C SER A 532 14.25 9.36 -16.54
N HIS A 533 14.20 8.71 -15.39
CA HIS A 533 14.44 7.27 -15.27
C HIS A 533 13.29 6.62 -14.50
N SER A 534 12.80 5.48 -14.99
CA SER A 534 11.75 4.70 -14.33
C SER A 534 12.33 3.39 -13.84
N VAL A 535 12.02 3.03 -12.60
CA VAL A 535 12.44 1.78 -11.97
C VAL A 535 11.20 1.05 -11.49
N ASP A 536 10.82 -0.01 -12.20
CA ASP A 536 9.73 -0.87 -11.78
C ASP A 536 10.30 -1.98 -10.88
N VAL A 537 9.91 -1.97 -9.62
CA VAL A 537 10.33 -3.00 -8.67
C VAL A 537 9.24 -4.05 -8.48
N PHE A 538 9.69 -5.29 -8.38
CA PHE A 538 8.81 -6.41 -8.10
C PHE A 538 8.56 -6.58 -6.60
N HIS A 539 9.59 -6.39 -5.77
CA HIS A 539 9.51 -6.43 -4.31
C HIS A 539 9.82 -5.08 -3.67
N SER A 540 9.16 -4.79 -2.54
CA SER A 540 9.41 -3.57 -1.74
C SER A 540 9.08 -3.77 -0.25
N ASP A 541 9.05 -2.68 0.52
CA ASP A 541 8.70 -2.61 1.94
C ASP A 541 7.28 -3.12 2.29
N SER A 542 6.95 -3.02 3.58
CA SER A 542 5.69 -3.51 4.14
C SER A 542 4.51 -2.55 4.04
N LEU A 543 4.61 -1.45 3.28
CA LEU A 543 3.49 -0.49 3.14
C LEU A 543 2.19 -1.19 2.70
N MET A 544 2.31 -2.32 1.99
CA MET A 544 1.21 -3.18 1.60
C MET A 544 1.30 -4.55 2.29
N PRO A 545 0.74 -4.71 3.51
CA PRO A 545 0.92 -5.93 4.30
C PRO A 545 0.27 -7.18 3.70
N LEU A 546 -0.63 -7.02 2.74
CA LEU A 546 -1.32 -8.13 2.05
C LEU A 546 -0.65 -8.53 0.74
N SER A 547 0.33 -7.75 0.30
CA SER A 547 1.08 -8.05 -0.90
C SER A 547 1.92 -9.30 -0.68
N LYS A 548 1.82 -10.28 -1.60
CA LYS A 548 2.82 -11.38 -1.69
C LYS A 548 4.18 -10.87 -2.17
N ARG A 549 4.22 -9.66 -2.73
CA ARG A 549 5.41 -9.02 -3.25
C ARG A 549 6.17 -8.20 -2.20
N ARG A 550 5.73 -8.12 -0.94
CA ARG A 550 6.49 -7.42 0.11
C ARG A 550 7.71 -8.21 0.60
N PHE A 551 8.68 -7.50 1.17
CA PHE A 551 9.71 -8.08 2.02
C PHE A 551 9.14 -8.48 3.39
N SER A 552 9.70 -9.53 3.96
CA SER A 552 9.44 -9.95 5.34
C SER A 552 10.73 -10.30 6.07
N PHE A 553 10.77 -10.13 7.38
CA PHE A 553 11.88 -10.65 8.17
C PHE A 553 11.71 -12.13 8.43
N ALA A 554 12.82 -12.87 8.49
CA ALA A 554 12.84 -14.25 8.93
C ALA A 554 12.27 -14.39 10.35
N LYS A 555 11.67 -15.54 10.64
CA LYS A 555 11.02 -15.80 11.93
C LYS A 555 11.93 -15.54 13.13
N SER A 556 13.23 -15.84 13.02
CA SER A 556 14.23 -15.56 14.04
C SER A 556 14.36 -14.07 14.39
N VAL A 557 14.28 -13.18 13.40
CA VAL A 557 14.31 -11.73 13.59
C VAL A 557 12.98 -11.25 14.17
N GLN A 558 11.85 -11.77 13.66
CA GLN A 558 10.53 -11.45 14.20
C GLN A 558 10.41 -11.82 15.69
N ASP A 559 10.94 -12.98 16.09
CA ASP A 559 10.95 -13.45 17.47
C ASP A 559 11.83 -12.57 18.36
N LYS A 560 13.02 -12.16 17.87
CA LYS A 560 13.90 -11.24 18.60
C LYS A 560 13.28 -9.85 18.77
N LEU A 561 12.55 -9.36 17.76
CA LEU A 561 11.80 -8.10 17.83
C LEU A 561 10.67 -8.19 18.86
N THR A 562 9.87 -9.25 18.78
CA THR A 562 8.76 -9.51 19.73
C THR A 562 9.26 -9.66 21.16
N ALA A 563 10.45 -10.27 21.34
CA ALA A 563 11.11 -10.39 22.63
C ALA A 563 11.85 -9.12 23.07
N ASN A 564 11.87 -8.05 22.25
CA ASN A 564 12.63 -6.82 22.47
C ASN A 564 14.13 -7.07 22.79
N THR A 565 14.73 -8.04 22.11
CA THR A 565 16.14 -8.43 22.26
C THR A 565 17.02 -7.96 21.10
N LEU A 566 16.41 -7.54 19.98
CA LEU A 566 17.14 -7.10 18.79
C LEU A 566 17.58 -5.63 18.88
N LEU A 567 16.69 -4.78 19.40
CA LEU A 567 16.89 -3.35 19.42
C LEU A 567 17.60 -2.93 20.72
N PRO A 568 18.61 -2.05 20.66
CA PRO A 568 19.20 -1.52 21.88
C PRO A 568 18.14 -0.73 22.64
N GLN A 569 17.94 -1.06 23.92
CA GLN A 569 16.86 -0.51 24.73
C GLN A 569 17.02 0.99 25.00
N SER A 570 18.25 1.52 24.92
CA SER A 570 18.53 2.93 25.17
C SER A 570 19.81 3.41 24.48
N PHE A 571 19.79 4.64 23.97
CA PHE A 571 20.99 5.36 23.53
C PHE A 571 21.08 6.71 24.24
N SER A 572 22.29 7.14 24.56
CA SER A 572 22.53 8.52 25.01
C SER A 572 22.50 9.46 23.82
N LEU A 573 21.73 10.54 23.93
CA LEU A 573 21.62 11.59 22.91
C LEU A 573 22.70 12.64 23.17
N GLN A 574 23.43 13.03 22.12
CA GLN A 574 24.43 14.09 22.20
C GLN A 574 23.80 15.44 21.85
N LYS A 575 23.74 16.34 22.82
CA LYS A 575 23.29 17.73 22.61
C LYS A 575 24.37 18.49 21.83
N THR A 576 24.08 18.88 20.58
CA THR A 576 25.02 19.71 19.81
C THR A 576 24.98 21.17 20.28
N PHE A 577 23.81 21.65 20.73
CA PHE A 577 23.63 22.91 21.44
C PHE A 577 22.35 22.88 22.28
N TYR A 578 22.18 23.88 23.15
CA TYR A 578 20.97 24.11 23.93
C TYR A 578 20.69 25.61 24.00
N ASN A 579 19.44 26.00 23.75
CA ASN A 579 18.98 27.38 23.86
C ASN A 579 17.62 27.44 24.55
N THR A 580 17.42 28.44 25.40
CA THR A 580 16.12 28.72 26.02
C THR A 580 15.83 30.21 25.91
N THR A 581 14.68 30.55 25.33
CA THR A 581 14.29 31.94 25.09
C THR A 581 12.92 32.24 25.69
N PRO A 582 12.77 33.32 26.49
CA PRO A 582 11.48 33.71 27.03
C PRO A 582 10.59 34.31 25.92
N VAL A 583 9.37 33.80 25.78
CA VAL A 583 8.36 34.34 24.86
C VAL A 583 7.32 35.08 25.69
N ASN A 584 7.24 36.41 25.50
CA ASN A 584 6.28 37.27 26.19
C ASN A 584 5.06 37.52 25.30
N GLN A 585 3.85 37.40 25.86
CA GLN A 585 2.61 37.84 25.23
C GLN A 585 2.04 38.99 26.05
N SER A 586 1.85 40.16 25.42
CA SER A 586 1.37 41.38 26.11
C SER A 586 2.23 41.82 27.30
N GLY A 587 3.55 41.64 27.21
CA GLY A 587 4.51 42.01 28.26
C GLY A 587 4.58 41.03 29.44
N VAL A 588 3.78 39.95 29.43
CA VAL A 588 3.83 38.88 30.43
C VAL A 588 4.51 37.66 29.82
N LEU A 589 5.41 37.02 30.59
CA LEU A 589 6.06 35.79 30.19
C LEU A 589 5.02 34.68 29.98
N TRP A 590 4.89 34.23 28.74
CA TRP A 590 3.91 33.23 28.35
C TRP A 590 4.49 31.81 28.46
N TYR A 591 5.65 31.58 27.83
CA TYR A 591 6.39 30.32 27.92
C TYR A 591 7.90 30.51 27.68
N HIS A 592 8.71 29.54 28.10
CA HIS A 592 10.09 29.40 27.65
C HIS A 592 10.13 28.48 26.44
N HIS A 593 10.70 28.98 25.35
CA HIS A 593 10.94 28.23 24.12
C HIS A 593 12.31 27.55 24.21
N ILE A 594 12.32 26.23 24.34
CA ILE A 594 13.51 25.41 24.54
C ILE A 594 13.86 24.74 23.22
N ILE A 595 15.11 24.86 22.80
CA ILE A 595 15.64 24.28 21.57
C ILE A 595 16.88 23.46 21.93
N VAL A 596 16.89 22.20 21.54
CA VAL A 596 18.03 21.28 21.72
C VAL A 596 18.51 20.81 20.37
N GLY A 597 19.76 21.08 20.04
CA GLY A 597 20.40 20.57 18.82
C GLY A 597 20.71 19.08 18.90
N LEU A 598 20.48 18.37 17.79
CA LEU A 598 20.69 16.93 17.66
C LEU A 598 21.81 16.59 16.68
N SER A 599 22.47 15.45 16.91
CA SER A 599 23.25 14.78 15.88
C SER A 599 22.35 14.19 14.79
N ASN A 600 22.92 13.83 13.64
CA ASN A 600 22.18 13.15 12.58
C ASN A 600 21.60 11.81 13.06
N GLU A 601 22.40 11.00 13.78
CA GLU A 601 21.93 9.70 14.27
C GLU A 601 20.79 9.85 15.27
N ASP A 602 20.89 10.83 16.17
CA ASP A 602 19.90 11.08 17.21
C ASP A 602 18.57 11.59 16.66
N TYR A 603 18.62 12.47 15.67
CA TYR A 603 17.44 12.90 14.92
C TYR A 603 16.75 11.72 14.26
N VAL A 604 17.50 10.86 13.56
CA VAL A 604 16.96 9.70 12.85
C VAL A 604 16.36 8.67 13.82
N ARG A 605 16.96 8.46 14.99
CA ARG A 605 16.40 7.59 16.03
C ARG A 605 15.04 8.11 16.50
N LEU A 606 14.94 9.40 16.83
CA LEU A 606 13.66 9.99 17.28
C LEU A 606 12.59 9.96 16.18
N GLN A 607 12.96 10.24 14.92
CA GLN A 607 12.06 10.10 13.77
C GLN A 607 11.64 8.65 13.51
N SER A 608 12.49 7.69 13.88
CA SER A 608 12.16 6.24 13.85
C SER A 608 11.39 5.79 15.08
N GLY A 609 10.75 6.73 15.80
CA GLY A 609 9.82 6.45 16.90
C GLY A 609 10.45 6.08 18.23
N TYR A 610 11.76 6.27 18.40
CA TYR A 610 12.34 6.31 19.74
C TYR A 610 11.78 7.50 20.52
N GLN A 611 11.53 7.31 21.81
CA GLN A 611 10.99 8.34 22.68
C GLN A 611 12.10 9.01 23.48
N LEU A 612 11.94 10.31 23.71
CA LEU A 612 12.85 11.13 24.49
C LEU A 612 12.67 10.86 26.00
N TYR A 613 13.79 10.61 26.68
CA TYR A 613 13.89 10.52 28.14
C TYR A 613 14.89 11.55 28.64
N VAL A 614 14.55 12.20 29.74
CA VAL A 614 15.36 13.21 30.42
C VAL A 614 15.78 12.67 31.77
N LYS A 615 17.07 12.68 32.05
CA LYS A 615 17.62 12.33 33.35
C LYS A 615 18.19 13.58 33.99
N LYS A 616 17.45 14.10 34.97
CA LYS A 616 17.93 15.18 35.85
C LYS A 616 19.08 14.66 36.73
N PRO A 617 19.99 15.52 37.20
CA PRO A 617 21.06 15.11 38.12
C PRO A 617 20.51 14.36 39.34
N ASN A 618 21.03 13.15 39.60
CA ASN A 618 20.62 12.27 40.71
C ASN A 618 19.16 11.77 40.69
N VAL A 619 18.45 11.90 39.56
CA VAL A 619 17.10 11.36 39.37
C VAL A 619 17.13 10.25 38.32
N ALA A 620 16.19 9.31 38.40
CA ALA A 620 15.97 8.35 37.32
C ALA A 620 15.53 9.07 36.03
N ALA A 621 15.83 8.47 34.87
CA ALA A 621 15.39 9.01 33.60
C ALA A 621 13.86 8.97 33.50
N VAL A 622 13.23 10.11 33.22
CA VAL A 622 11.78 10.26 33.06
C VAL A 622 11.47 10.46 31.58
N LYS A 623 10.41 9.80 31.10
CA LYS A 623 9.91 9.95 29.73
C LYS A 623 9.30 11.34 29.52
N VAL A 624 9.61 11.98 28.40
CA VAL A 624 8.95 13.20 27.94
C VAL A 624 7.69 12.80 27.15
N ALA A 625 6.54 13.41 27.44
CA ALA A 625 5.31 13.09 26.70
C ALA A 625 5.44 13.55 25.24
N LEU A 626 4.83 12.82 24.30
CA LEU A 626 4.94 13.13 22.87
C LEU A 626 4.38 14.51 22.51
N ASP A 627 3.41 15.00 23.28
CA ASP A 627 2.81 16.33 23.09
C ASP A 627 3.68 17.47 23.65
N ASP A 628 4.71 17.14 24.44
CA ASP A 628 5.61 18.11 25.09
C ASP A 628 6.84 18.45 24.25
N TYR A 629 7.04 17.79 23.09
CA TYR A 629 8.16 18.08 22.20
C TYR A 629 7.86 17.81 20.72
N VAL A 630 8.55 18.52 19.84
CA VAL A 630 8.55 18.27 18.39
C VAL A 630 9.97 18.05 17.91
N VAL A 631 10.19 17.05 17.06
CA VAL A 631 11.47 16.80 16.40
C VAL A 631 11.36 17.25 14.96
N LYS A 632 12.18 18.21 14.53
CA LYS A 632 12.11 18.79 13.18
C LYS A 632 13.47 19.27 12.68
N ILE A 633 13.54 19.55 11.38
CA ILE A 633 14.66 20.28 10.76
C ILE A 633 14.24 21.74 10.63
N ASP A 634 15.03 22.65 11.21
CA ASP A 634 14.85 24.09 11.15
C ASP A 634 16.23 24.76 11.05
N GLU A 635 16.65 25.06 9.80
CA GLU A 635 17.95 25.66 9.52
C GLU A 635 18.15 27.01 10.23
N SER A 636 17.06 27.75 10.51
CA SER A 636 17.13 29.02 11.23
C SER A 636 17.46 28.86 12.72
N LEU A 637 17.22 27.67 13.27
CA LEU A 637 17.42 27.32 14.67
C LEU A 637 18.61 26.38 14.89
N GLY A 638 19.46 26.16 13.87
CA GLY A 638 20.65 25.31 13.96
C GLY A 638 20.49 23.89 13.39
N GLY A 639 19.46 23.66 12.56
CA GLY A 639 19.29 22.42 11.80
C GLY A 639 18.36 21.42 12.50
N LYS A 640 18.86 20.24 12.84
CA LYS A 640 18.07 19.16 13.46
C LYS A 640 17.87 19.43 14.95
N ILE A 641 16.62 19.62 15.38
CA ILE A 641 16.32 20.07 16.74
C ILE A 641 15.17 19.29 17.41
N ILE A 642 15.20 19.31 18.74
CA ILE A 642 14.01 19.13 19.59
C ILE A 642 13.53 20.52 20.00
N GLU A 643 12.24 20.78 19.81
CA GLU A 643 11.56 22.00 20.27
C GLU A 643 10.60 21.67 21.42
N GLN A 644 10.66 22.41 22.53
CA GLN A 644 9.66 22.36 23.60
C GLN A 644 9.14 23.75 23.97
N LYS A 645 7.89 23.83 24.47
CA LYS A 645 7.27 25.06 24.95
C LYS A 645 6.84 24.89 26.41
N ASN A 646 7.58 25.49 27.33
CA ASN A 646 7.33 25.41 28.77
C ASN A 646 6.50 26.60 29.26
N TYR A 647 5.17 26.42 29.39
CA TYR A 647 4.22 27.46 29.77
C TYR A 647 4.23 27.77 31.27
N VAL A 648 4.32 29.05 31.64
CA VAL A 648 4.57 29.49 33.03
C VAL A 648 3.41 29.18 34.00
N ASN A 649 2.17 29.12 33.51
CA ASN A 649 0.96 29.03 34.35
C ASN A 649 0.24 27.67 34.29
N ILE A 650 0.85 26.67 33.67
CA ILE A 650 0.26 25.33 33.61
C ILE A 650 1.00 24.49 34.65
N SER A 651 0.31 24.13 35.72
CA SER A 651 0.76 23.10 36.66
C SER A 651 0.69 21.73 35.99
N SER A 652 1.51 21.52 34.95
CA SER A 652 1.58 20.24 34.25
C SER A 652 2.74 19.46 34.82
N GLY A 653 2.53 18.17 35.13
CA GLY A 653 3.61 17.21 35.38
C GLY A 653 4.47 16.91 34.14
N ALA A 654 4.55 17.85 33.18
CA ALA A 654 5.35 17.77 31.97
C ALA A 654 6.84 17.83 32.30
N VAL A 655 7.65 17.18 31.46
CA VAL A 655 9.10 17.05 31.65
C VAL A 655 9.80 17.89 30.59
N TYR A 656 10.47 18.96 31.02
CA TYR A 656 11.23 19.83 30.12
C TYR A 656 12.73 19.57 30.23
N VAL A 657 13.43 19.68 29.12
CA VAL A 657 14.89 19.55 29.01
C VAL A 657 15.57 20.81 29.55
N ASP A 658 16.56 20.64 30.42
CA ASP A 658 17.48 21.68 30.87
C ASP A 658 18.89 21.50 30.28
N ALA A 659 19.68 22.57 30.32
CA ALA A 659 21.05 22.59 29.80
C ALA A 659 21.97 21.51 30.41
N VAL A 660 21.75 21.15 31.67
CA VAL A 660 22.59 20.18 32.42
C VAL A 660 22.09 18.74 32.34
N ASP A 661 20.94 18.49 31.72
CA ASP A 661 20.33 17.16 31.74
C ASP A 661 21.05 16.17 30.84
N GLU A 662 21.04 14.90 31.23
CA GLU A 662 21.40 13.81 30.33
C GLU A 662 20.16 13.39 29.54
N LEU A 663 20.32 13.30 28.21
CA LEU A 663 19.23 12.91 27.31
C LEU A 663 19.46 11.48 26.83
N PHE A 664 18.37 10.73 26.75
CA PHE A 664 18.35 9.37 26.20
C PHE A 664 17.20 9.21 25.24
N CYS A 665 17.37 8.34 24.25
CA CYS A 665 16.24 7.83 23.47
C CYS A 665 16.04 6.34 23.77
N LYS A 666 14.79 5.93 23.98
CA LYS A 666 14.42 4.53 24.26
C LYS A 666 13.21 4.12 23.43
N ILE A 667 13.15 2.84 23.06
CA ILE A 667 11.91 2.27 22.54
C ILE A 667 10.98 2.07 23.72
N ASN A 668 9.80 2.67 23.64
CA ASN A 668 8.82 2.56 24.69
C ASN A 668 8.23 1.15 24.69
N THR A 669 8.27 0.49 25.84
CA THR A 669 7.65 -0.84 26.06
C THR A 669 6.22 -0.74 26.56
N ASP A 670 5.72 0.46 26.88
CA ASP A 670 4.34 0.63 27.35
C ASP A 670 3.36 0.40 26.19
N ALA A 671 2.31 -0.38 26.44
CA ALA A 671 1.38 -0.98 25.47
C ALA A 671 0.64 -0.03 24.50
N SER A 672 0.80 1.29 24.61
CA SER A 672 0.03 2.27 23.84
C SER A 672 0.74 2.87 22.62
N ASN A 673 2.07 2.71 22.47
CA ASN A 673 2.86 3.29 21.37
C ASN A 673 4.18 2.52 21.15
N THR A 674 4.12 1.21 20.95
CA THR A 674 5.32 0.40 20.76
C THR A 674 5.73 0.38 19.27
N VAL A 675 6.95 0.84 18.97
CA VAL A 675 7.61 0.67 17.66
C VAL A 675 8.32 -0.67 17.56
N ASP A 676 7.84 -1.68 18.28
CA ASP A 676 8.50 -2.98 18.45
C ASP A 676 7.93 -4.08 17.53
N TYR A 677 6.99 -3.74 16.66
CA TYR A 677 6.41 -4.69 15.73
C TYR A 677 7.14 -4.72 14.38
N VAL A 678 7.15 -5.90 13.77
CA VAL A 678 7.86 -6.21 12.53
C VAL A 678 7.52 -5.26 11.39
N GLY A 679 6.23 -4.94 11.21
CA GLY A 679 5.77 -4.04 10.15
C GLY A 679 6.32 -2.63 10.25
N PHE A 680 6.57 -2.12 11.46
CA PHE A 680 7.17 -0.79 11.63
C PHE A 680 8.58 -0.75 11.03
N TRP A 681 9.42 -1.73 11.38
CA TRP A 681 10.80 -1.77 10.93
C TRP A 681 10.95 -2.17 9.47
N LEU A 682 9.97 -2.89 8.90
CA LEU A 682 9.93 -3.18 7.46
C LEU A 682 9.60 -1.94 6.60
N ASP A 683 9.26 -0.79 7.19
CA ASP A 683 9.07 0.51 6.52
C ASP A 683 10.17 1.54 6.92
N LYS A 684 11.26 1.08 7.54
CA LYS A 684 12.35 1.96 8.01
C LYS A 684 13.69 1.50 7.47
N TRP A 685 14.06 2.10 6.36
CA TRP A 685 15.27 1.80 5.60
C TRP A 685 16.16 3.03 5.47
N LYS A 686 17.42 2.74 5.16
CA LYS A 686 18.46 3.71 4.86
C LYS A 686 19.35 3.20 3.74
N ARG A 687 19.86 4.10 2.92
CA ARG A 687 20.94 3.79 1.99
C ARG A 687 22.21 3.42 2.78
N PHE A 688 23.02 2.54 2.21
CA PHE A 688 24.28 2.12 2.83
C PHE A 688 25.17 3.32 3.17
N ASN A 689 25.68 3.40 4.40
CA ASN A 689 26.44 4.54 4.96
C ASN A 689 25.70 5.88 5.08
N TYR A 690 24.37 5.90 4.98
CA TYR A 690 23.57 7.10 5.20
C TYR A 690 22.83 7.05 6.54
N THR A 691 22.65 8.23 7.14
CA THR A 691 21.90 8.40 8.38
C THR A 691 20.52 8.97 8.04
N GLU A 692 19.58 8.07 7.77
CA GLU A 692 18.20 8.39 7.37
C GLU A 692 17.21 7.30 7.85
N SER A 693 15.91 7.60 7.75
CA SER A 693 14.81 6.67 8.03
C SER A 693 13.69 6.95 7.05
N GLN A 694 13.64 6.17 5.99
CA GLN A 694 12.76 6.37 4.84
C GLN A 694 12.10 5.04 4.45
N SER A 695 11.10 5.12 3.58
CA SER A 695 10.54 3.92 2.94
C SER A 695 11.58 3.27 2.01
N TYR A 696 11.39 2.00 1.67
CA TYR A 696 12.34 1.30 0.81
C TYR A 696 12.38 1.89 -0.61
N LEU A 697 11.20 2.22 -1.15
CA LEU A 697 11.08 2.86 -2.46
C LEU A 697 11.80 4.21 -2.51
N GLU A 698 11.76 4.97 -1.42
CA GLU A 698 12.43 6.26 -1.33
C GLU A 698 13.94 6.11 -1.33
N CYS A 699 14.48 5.20 -0.51
CA CYS A 699 15.91 4.89 -0.54
C CYS A 699 16.35 4.45 -1.95
N LEU A 700 15.58 3.59 -2.60
CA LEU A 700 15.89 3.12 -3.95
C LEU A 700 15.83 4.26 -4.97
N ASN A 701 14.78 5.07 -4.96
CA ASN A 701 14.63 6.22 -5.84
C ASN A 701 15.81 7.20 -5.69
N GLN A 702 16.21 7.51 -4.46
CA GLN A 702 17.36 8.37 -4.16
C GLN A 702 18.70 7.77 -4.62
N ILE A 703 18.86 6.44 -4.58
CA ILE A 703 20.04 5.75 -5.14
C ILE A 703 20.12 6.03 -6.65
N TYR A 704 19.06 5.75 -7.42
CA TYR A 704 19.08 5.96 -8.86
C TYR A 704 19.24 7.44 -9.23
N HIS A 705 18.63 8.35 -8.46
CA HIS A 705 18.76 9.79 -8.69
C HIS A 705 20.19 10.27 -8.44
N GLY A 706 20.85 9.78 -7.38
CA GLY A 706 22.22 10.14 -7.00
C GLY A 706 23.29 9.69 -8.00
N CYS A 707 23.05 8.62 -8.75
CA CYS A 707 23.98 8.14 -9.80
C CYS A 707 24.21 9.14 -10.96
N LEU A 708 23.23 10.03 -11.19
CA LEU A 708 23.25 11.05 -12.25
C LEU A 708 22.80 12.41 -11.68
N LYS A 709 23.38 12.81 -10.54
CA LYS A 709 23.16 14.15 -9.97
C LYS A 709 23.68 15.24 -10.91
N GLU A 710 24.91 15.11 -11.37
CA GLU A 710 25.49 15.99 -12.38
C GLU A 710 25.54 15.27 -13.73
N TYR A 711 25.95 15.99 -14.77
CA TYR A 711 26.27 15.30 -16.01
C TYR A 711 27.46 14.36 -15.75
N ASN A 712 27.39 13.15 -16.29
CA ASN A 712 28.52 12.23 -16.28
C ASN A 712 29.15 12.19 -17.65
N LEU A 713 30.45 11.94 -17.70
CA LEU A 713 31.14 11.62 -18.94
C LEU A 713 31.08 10.11 -19.18
N SER A 714 30.82 9.72 -20.42
CA SER A 714 31.03 8.36 -20.89
C SER A 714 32.17 8.35 -21.90
N ILE A 715 33.01 7.32 -21.83
CA ILE A 715 34.21 7.18 -22.65
C ILE A 715 34.20 5.80 -23.28
N SER A 716 34.41 5.72 -24.59
CA SER A 716 34.62 4.45 -25.28
C SER A 716 35.92 4.43 -26.08
N GLY A 717 36.58 3.27 -26.11
CA GLY A 717 37.76 3.02 -26.96
C GLY A 717 38.73 2.00 -26.39
N SER A 718 39.86 1.82 -27.07
CA SER A 718 40.88 0.81 -26.76
C SER A 718 41.84 1.28 -25.66
N TYR A 719 41.77 0.69 -24.48
CA TYR A 719 42.62 0.99 -23.32
C TYR A 719 43.83 0.05 -23.25
N ILE A 720 45.03 0.60 -22.96
CA ILE A 720 46.25 -0.21 -22.82
C ILE A 720 46.26 -0.86 -21.43
N GLY A 721 46.24 -2.18 -21.40
CA GLY A 721 46.16 -3.01 -20.19
C GLY A 721 44.86 -3.82 -20.13
N LEU A 722 44.87 -4.83 -19.27
CA LEU A 722 43.68 -5.63 -18.96
C LEU A 722 42.87 -4.93 -17.86
N VAL A 723 41.59 -4.64 -18.14
CA VAL A 723 40.66 -3.98 -17.22
C VAL A 723 39.60 -4.99 -16.80
N SER A 724 39.37 -5.15 -15.50
CA SER A 724 38.28 -5.99 -14.97
C SER A 724 37.03 -5.17 -14.66
N PRO A 725 35.83 -5.80 -14.56
CA PRO A 725 34.60 -5.10 -14.18
C PRO A 725 34.65 -4.50 -12.76
N PHE A 726 35.61 -4.92 -11.93
CA PHE A 726 35.80 -4.40 -10.57
C PHE A 726 36.84 -3.28 -10.48
N ASP A 727 37.54 -2.94 -11.57
CA ASP A 727 38.54 -1.88 -11.56
C ASP A 727 37.92 -0.49 -11.70
N LEU A 728 38.72 0.54 -11.38
CA LEU A 728 38.45 1.94 -11.68
C LEU A 728 39.48 2.43 -12.69
N ILE A 729 39.04 3.19 -13.68
CA ILE A 729 39.96 3.86 -14.62
C ILE A 729 40.05 5.33 -14.25
N GLU A 730 41.26 5.83 -14.06
CA GLU A 730 41.55 7.25 -13.94
C GLU A 730 41.89 7.82 -15.31
N PHE A 731 41.14 8.83 -15.74
CA PHE A 731 41.37 9.50 -17.02
C PHE A 731 41.26 11.01 -16.87
N SER A 732 42.23 11.72 -17.47
CA SER A 732 42.35 13.17 -17.37
C SER A 732 41.63 13.87 -18.52
N TYR A 733 40.37 14.22 -18.31
CA TYR A 733 39.60 15.05 -19.22
C TYR A 733 38.81 16.09 -18.42
N LYS A 734 39.15 17.38 -18.62
CA LYS A 734 38.69 18.49 -17.77
C LYS A 734 38.94 18.23 -16.27
N GLY A 735 40.12 17.69 -15.96
CA GLY A 735 40.52 17.25 -14.62
C GLY A 735 40.71 15.73 -14.55
N VAL A 736 41.28 15.27 -13.43
CA VAL A 736 41.44 13.84 -13.14
C VAL A 736 40.10 13.30 -12.65
N ARG A 737 39.51 12.38 -13.41
CA ARG A 737 38.22 11.76 -13.10
C ARG A 737 38.37 10.25 -13.06
N ARG A 738 37.52 9.59 -12.28
CA ARG A 738 37.47 8.12 -12.19
C ARG A 738 36.27 7.60 -12.95
N TYR A 739 36.38 6.42 -13.53
CA TYR A 739 35.35 5.81 -14.35
C TYR A 739 35.15 4.34 -13.99
N ASN A 740 33.90 3.90 -14.00
CA ASN A 740 33.51 2.50 -13.87
C ASN A 740 33.39 1.87 -15.27
N PRO A 741 33.95 0.67 -15.49
CA PRO A 741 33.65 -0.11 -16.67
C PRO A 741 32.20 -0.56 -16.69
N VAL A 742 31.52 -0.36 -17.82
CA VAL A 742 30.17 -0.88 -18.08
C VAL A 742 30.19 -1.97 -19.14
N THR A 743 31.01 -1.80 -20.18
CA THR A 743 31.27 -2.82 -21.21
C THR A 743 32.76 -3.04 -21.33
N LEU A 744 33.17 -4.30 -21.49
CA LEU A 744 34.57 -4.70 -21.55
C LEU A 744 34.75 -5.80 -22.60
N GLU A 745 35.78 -5.70 -23.41
CA GLU A 745 36.31 -6.79 -24.25
C GLU A 745 37.83 -6.82 -24.11
N LEU A 746 38.32 -7.78 -23.32
CA LEU A 746 39.74 -7.93 -22.98
C LEU A 746 40.40 -8.81 -24.04
N ASN A 747 41.29 -8.24 -24.84
CA ASN A 747 42.20 -9.01 -25.69
C ASN A 747 43.38 -9.50 -24.85
N LEU A 748 43.32 -10.77 -24.45
CA LEU A 748 44.26 -11.39 -23.53
C LEU A 748 45.65 -11.61 -24.17
N THR A 749 45.72 -11.62 -25.50
CA THR A 749 46.98 -11.81 -26.24
C THR A 749 47.77 -10.50 -26.34
N GLU A 750 47.09 -9.40 -26.64
CA GLU A 750 47.73 -8.09 -26.81
C GLU A 750 47.83 -7.29 -25.52
N GLY A 751 47.05 -7.65 -24.49
CA GLY A 751 46.95 -6.91 -23.25
C GLY A 751 46.27 -5.56 -23.44
N VAL A 752 45.28 -5.50 -24.32
CA VAL A 752 44.46 -4.32 -24.63
C VAL A 752 43.01 -4.64 -24.26
N THR A 753 42.26 -3.65 -23.79
CA THR A 753 40.84 -3.81 -23.50
C THR A 753 40.04 -2.77 -24.26
N GLU A 754 39.06 -3.19 -25.06
CA GLU A 754 38.01 -2.29 -25.51
C GLU A 754 37.08 -2.02 -24.33
N VAL A 755 36.91 -0.75 -24.00
CA VAL A 755 36.13 -0.35 -22.83
C VAL A 755 35.00 0.59 -23.21
N GLY A 756 33.84 0.39 -22.61
CA GLY A 756 32.84 1.43 -22.37
C GLY A 756 32.89 1.80 -20.90
N LEU A 757 33.14 3.08 -20.63
CA LEU A 757 33.34 3.62 -19.30
C LEU A 757 32.28 4.68 -19.01
N ILE A 758 31.86 4.75 -17.75
CA ILE A 758 31.01 5.83 -17.27
C ILE A 758 31.59 6.42 -16.00
N GLU A 759 31.59 7.75 -15.91
CA GLU A 759 32.22 8.47 -14.80
C GLU A 759 31.71 7.96 -13.44
N SER A 760 32.63 7.61 -12.55
CA SER A 760 32.37 7.06 -11.22
C SER A 760 32.02 8.17 -10.21
N ASN A 761 31.06 9.03 -10.57
CA ASN A 761 30.45 9.95 -9.64
C ASN A 761 29.16 9.33 -9.06
N TYR A 762 28.99 9.47 -7.74
CA TYR A 762 27.74 9.30 -7.04
C TYR A 762 27.73 10.36 -5.96
N ASP A 763 26.74 11.23 -6.04
CA ASP A 763 26.56 12.28 -5.08
C ASP A 763 25.25 12.08 -4.36
N ASP A 764 25.27 12.37 -3.07
CA ASP A 764 24.06 12.32 -2.28
C ASP A 764 23.04 13.35 -2.78
N ILE A 765 21.80 12.90 -2.91
CA ILE A 765 20.63 13.73 -3.12
C ILE A 765 19.67 13.39 -1.99
N TYR A 766 19.73 14.17 -0.93
CA TYR A 766 18.71 14.13 0.11
C TYR A 766 17.55 15.00 -0.33
N PHE A 767 16.42 14.37 -0.63
CA PHE A 767 15.15 15.07 -0.64
C PHE A 767 14.64 15.05 0.80
N PRO A 768 14.52 16.21 1.49
CA PRO A 768 13.70 16.21 2.70
C PRO A 768 12.36 15.65 2.29
N SER A 769 11.81 14.72 3.07
CA SER A 769 10.56 14.01 2.79
C SER A 769 9.35 14.95 2.87
N ILE A 770 9.37 16.00 2.06
CA ILE A 770 8.18 16.68 1.57
C ILE A 770 7.74 15.80 0.41
N ALA A 771 7.30 14.58 0.71
CA ALA A 771 6.61 13.77 -0.28
C ALA A 771 5.31 14.51 -0.59
N THR A 772 5.35 15.46 -1.53
CA THR A 772 4.18 15.77 -2.35
C THR A 772 3.95 14.51 -3.16
N PHE A 773 3.27 13.53 -2.55
CA PHE A 773 2.59 12.51 -3.33
C PHE A 773 1.78 13.30 -4.35
N GLU A 774 2.02 13.05 -5.64
CA GLU A 774 1.08 13.48 -6.67
C GLU A 774 -0.23 12.77 -6.33
N GLU A 775 -1.05 13.42 -5.53
CA GLU A 775 -2.48 13.23 -5.55
C GLU A 775 -2.83 13.28 -7.03
N ILE A 776 -3.51 12.25 -7.54
CA ILE A 776 -4.14 12.36 -8.85
C ILE A 776 -5.04 13.58 -8.72
N VAL A 777 -4.55 14.72 -9.19
CA VAL A 777 -5.32 15.94 -9.28
C VAL A 777 -6.37 15.63 -10.33
N LEU A 778 -7.48 15.06 -9.90
CA LEU A 778 -8.77 15.28 -10.53
C LEU A 778 -8.83 16.79 -10.71
N GLU A 779 -8.77 17.23 -11.97
CA GLU A 779 -8.84 18.64 -12.36
C GLU A 779 -9.81 19.35 -11.42
N ALA A 780 -9.31 20.32 -10.66
CA ALA A 780 -10.06 21.00 -9.62
C ALA A 780 -11.45 21.35 -10.18
N ILE A 781 -12.48 20.64 -9.70
CA ILE A 781 -13.85 20.86 -10.13
C ILE A 781 -14.11 22.32 -9.84
N LYS A 782 -14.34 23.09 -10.91
CA LYS A 782 -14.64 24.51 -10.82
C LYS A 782 -16.03 24.65 -10.22
N VAL A 783 -16.13 24.56 -8.89
CA VAL A 783 -17.39 24.65 -8.17
C VAL A 783 -17.94 26.05 -8.44
N THR A 784 -19.08 26.11 -9.15
CA THR A 784 -19.73 27.39 -9.40
C THR A 784 -20.33 27.85 -8.08
N PRO A 785 -19.99 29.05 -7.58
CA PRO A 785 -20.48 29.49 -6.28
C PRO A 785 -22.01 29.63 -6.29
N ILE A 786 -22.68 29.07 -5.28
CA ILE A 786 -24.15 29.09 -5.12
C ILE A 786 -24.54 29.55 -3.71
N ILE A 787 -25.66 30.26 -3.63
CA ILE A 787 -26.33 30.62 -2.36
C ILE A 787 -27.78 30.15 -2.49
N SER A 788 -28.31 29.46 -1.48
CA SER A 788 -29.73 29.10 -1.41
C SER A 788 -30.33 29.53 -0.08
N ILE A 789 -31.55 30.05 -0.11
CA ILE A 789 -32.30 30.45 1.08
C ILE A 789 -33.72 29.87 1.13
N THR A 790 -34.19 29.62 2.34
CA THR A 790 -35.60 29.35 2.65
C THR A 790 -35.99 30.17 3.88
N ALA A 791 -37.22 30.67 3.93
CA ALA A 791 -37.66 31.53 5.02
C ALA A 791 -39.07 31.22 5.52
N PHE A 792 -39.32 31.51 6.80
CA PHE A 792 -40.66 31.48 7.39
C PHE A 792 -40.83 32.63 8.39
N VAL A 793 -42.08 33.04 8.60
CA VAL A 793 -42.43 34.11 9.55
C VAL A 793 -42.72 33.50 10.91
N GLU A 794 -42.16 34.11 11.94
CA GLU A 794 -42.41 33.79 13.34
C GLU A 794 -43.23 34.92 13.97
N GLU A 795 -44.41 34.58 14.45
CA GLU A 795 -45.31 35.51 15.15
C GLU A 795 -44.82 35.77 16.58
N PRO A 796 -45.11 36.96 17.15
CA PRO A 796 -44.79 37.23 18.54
C PRO A 796 -45.45 36.22 19.48
N SER A 797 -44.67 35.64 20.37
CA SER A 797 -45.12 34.70 21.39
C SER A 797 -44.73 35.17 22.80
N ALA A 798 -45.21 34.48 23.83
CA ALA A 798 -44.87 34.77 25.23
C ALA A 798 -43.35 34.73 25.51
N PHE A 799 -42.58 33.99 24.69
CA PHE A 799 -41.13 33.85 24.80
C PHE A 799 -40.37 34.65 23.74
N PHE A 800 -41.08 35.24 22.78
CA PHE A 800 -40.49 35.98 21.66
C PHE A 800 -41.36 37.21 21.34
N PRO A 801 -41.16 38.36 22.01
CA PRO A 801 -42.07 39.51 21.95
C PRO A 801 -41.88 40.37 20.69
N ILE A 802 -41.46 39.78 19.58
CA ILE A 802 -41.17 40.47 18.32
C ILE A 802 -41.62 39.60 17.15
N TRP A 803 -41.93 40.24 16.03
CA TRP A 803 -42.12 39.55 14.76
C TRP A 803 -40.75 39.18 14.18
N GLY A 804 -40.63 38.00 13.59
CA GLY A 804 -39.37 37.51 13.02
C GLY A 804 -39.56 36.93 11.62
N ILE A 805 -38.57 37.10 10.75
CA ILE A 805 -38.41 36.23 9.56
C ILE A 805 -37.15 35.42 9.79
N ASN A 806 -37.29 34.11 9.97
CA ASN A 806 -36.16 33.18 10.06
C ASN A 806 -35.75 32.79 8.64
N VAL A 807 -34.47 32.97 8.29
CA VAL A 807 -33.92 32.66 6.97
C VAL A 807 -32.76 31.68 7.10
N PHE A 808 -32.96 30.46 6.59
CA PHE A 808 -31.93 29.44 6.52
C PHE A 808 -31.11 29.60 5.25
N HIS A 809 -29.78 29.56 5.40
CA HIS A 809 -28.82 29.72 4.31
C HIS A 809 -28.00 28.45 4.07
N VAL A 810 -27.72 28.18 2.79
CA VAL A 810 -26.75 27.18 2.34
C VAL A 810 -25.82 27.83 1.32
N PHE A 811 -24.52 27.88 1.61
CA PHE A 811 -23.48 28.37 0.70
C PHE A 811 -22.67 27.21 0.13
N GLY A 812 -22.54 27.16 -1.20
CA GLY A 812 -21.68 26.21 -1.91
C GLY A 812 -20.57 26.95 -2.67
N GLY A 813 -19.31 26.54 -2.49
CA GLY A 813 -18.17 27.13 -3.21
C GLY A 813 -17.79 28.56 -2.77
N ILE A 814 -18.22 29.02 -1.60
CA ILE A 814 -17.93 30.36 -1.04
C ILE A 814 -17.37 30.22 0.39
N ASP A 815 -16.09 30.53 0.59
CA ASP A 815 -15.42 30.58 1.91
C ASP A 815 -14.28 31.63 1.86
N PRO A 816 -14.21 32.62 2.77
CA PRO A 816 -15.12 32.87 3.90
C PRO A 816 -16.49 33.39 3.47
N VAL A 817 -17.53 33.01 4.23
CA VAL A 817 -18.88 33.54 4.07
C VAL A 817 -18.96 34.92 4.75
N ASN A 818 -19.31 35.93 3.95
CA ASN A 818 -19.51 37.31 4.36
C ASN A 818 -20.59 37.93 3.45
N ALA A 819 -21.80 37.41 3.57
CA ALA A 819 -22.93 37.77 2.74
C ALA A 819 -23.87 38.76 3.44
N THR A 820 -24.69 39.45 2.64
CA THR A 820 -25.73 40.34 3.15
C THR A 820 -27.10 39.81 2.73
N LEU A 821 -27.91 39.42 3.71
CA LEU A 821 -29.34 39.16 3.52
C LEU A 821 -30.07 40.51 3.50
N THR A 822 -30.88 40.75 2.47
CA THR A 822 -31.73 41.94 2.33
C THR A 822 -33.19 41.53 2.31
N ALA A 823 -34.00 42.16 3.16
CA ALA A 823 -35.45 42.02 3.23
C ALA A 823 -36.12 43.33 2.80
N LYS A 824 -36.67 43.36 1.59
CA LYS A 824 -37.33 44.54 1.00
C LYS A 824 -38.83 44.43 1.11
N GLN A 825 -39.48 45.40 1.73
CA GLN A 825 -40.94 45.43 1.80
C GLN A 825 -41.52 45.84 0.44
N MET A 826 -42.54 45.11 0.02
CA MET A 826 -43.23 45.23 -1.25
C MET A 826 -44.72 45.45 -1.00
N THR A 827 -45.39 46.17 -1.89
CA THR A 827 -46.86 46.34 -1.84
C THR A 827 -47.62 45.03 -2.07
N ASN A 828 -47.01 44.06 -2.75
CA ASN A 828 -47.47 42.68 -2.97
C ASN A 828 -46.25 41.82 -3.41
N THR A 829 -46.43 40.54 -3.74
CA THR A 829 -45.39 39.77 -4.46
C THR A 829 -45.18 40.35 -5.87
N ILE A 830 -43.97 40.21 -6.46
CA ILE A 830 -43.70 40.71 -7.82
C ILE A 830 -44.65 40.10 -8.86
N ALA A 831 -45.00 38.81 -8.71
CA ALA A 831 -45.96 38.14 -9.57
C ALA A 831 -47.34 38.82 -9.59
N ASN A 832 -47.69 39.52 -8.51
CA ASN A 832 -48.93 40.27 -8.35
C ASN A 832 -48.76 41.79 -8.53
N GLY A 833 -47.70 42.23 -9.22
CA GLY A 833 -47.44 43.65 -9.47
C GLY A 833 -46.93 44.43 -8.24
N GLY A 834 -46.35 43.73 -7.28
CA GLY A 834 -45.73 44.34 -6.10
C GLY A 834 -44.64 45.36 -6.47
N VAL A 835 -44.69 46.53 -5.84
CA VAL A 835 -43.71 47.61 -5.99
C VAL A 835 -43.00 47.79 -4.65
N TYR A 836 -41.68 48.01 -4.69
CA TYR A 836 -40.89 48.30 -3.51
C TYR A 836 -41.42 49.54 -2.77
N THR A 837 -41.70 49.40 -1.47
CA THR A 837 -42.31 50.48 -0.67
C THR A 837 -41.29 51.54 -0.21
N GLY A 838 -40.00 51.28 -0.39
CA GLY A 838 -38.92 52.08 0.15
C GLY A 838 -38.43 51.62 1.54
N PHE A 839 -39.03 50.57 2.12
CA PHE A 839 -38.60 50.02 3.40
C PHE A 839 -37.77 48.74 3.20
N GLU A 840 -36.57 48.69 3.79
CA GLU A 840 -35.71 47.51 3.77
C GLU A 840 -34.98 47.28 5.09
N LYS A 841 -34.59 46.02 5.33
CA LYS A 841 -33.67 45.62 6.40
C LYS A 841 -32.57 44.74 5.85
N THR A 842 -31.38 44.85 6.42
CA THR A 842 -30.23 44.03 6.03
C THR A 842 -29.63 43.33 7.25
N VAL A 843 -29.18 42.09 7.09
CA VAL A 843 -28.48 41.31 8.13
C VAL A 843 -27.25 40.63 7.53
N ASN A 844 -26.15 40.60 8.26
CA ASN A 844 -24.92 39.93 7.83
C ASN A 844 -25.00 38.41 8.10
N VAL A 845 -24.49 37.63 7.15
CA VAL A 845 -24.41 36.18 7.21
C VAL A 845 -22.94 35.79 7.17
N THR A 846 -22.45 35.12 8.22
CA THR A 846 -21.01 34.81 8.41
C THR A 846 -20.68 33.32 8.40
N ALA A 847 -21.68 32.45 8.21
CA ALA A 847 -21.51 31.01 8.24
C ALA A 847 -22.20 30.34 7.04
N ALA A 848 -21.54 29.31 6.48
CA ALA A 848 -22.00 28.57 5.31
C ALA A 848 -23.33 27.82 5.51
N TYR A 849 -23.66 27.51 6.77
CA TYR A 849 -24.94 26.97 7.20
C TYR A 849 -25.41 27.78 8.41
N SER A 850 -26.43 28.62 8.24
CA SER A 850 -26.94 29.46 9.34
C SER A 850 -28.41 29.77 9.21
N ASN A 851 -29.06 29.96 10.37
CA ASN A 851 -30.37 30.61 10.47
C ASN A 851 -30.14 32.06 10.91
N VAL A 852 -30.66 33.01 10.13
CA VAL A 852 -30.54 34.43 10.40
C VAL A 852 -31.93 35.02 10.57
N LEU A 853 -32.13 35.79 11.64
CA LEU A 853 -33.39 36.40 11.98
C LEU A 853 -33.45 37.86 11.52
N VAL A 854 -34.47 38.21 10.71
CA VAL A 854 -34.84 39.60 10.46
C VAL A 854 -35.93 39.98 11.46
N SER A 855 -35.59 40.79 12.46
CA SER A 855 -36.50 41.14 13.57
C SER A 855 -37.33 42.39 13.29
N PHE A 856 -38.58 42.40 13.74
CA PHE A 856 -39.54 43.50 13.62
C PHE A 856 -40.21 43.80 14.98
N PRO A 857 -40.65 45.03 15.24
CA PRO A 857 -41.27 45.39 16.52
C PRO A 857 -42.56 44.60 16.78
N PHE A 858 -42.88 44.38 18.06
CA PHE A 858 -44.11 43.71 18.51
C PHE A 858 -45.38 44.26 17.85
N VAL A 859 -45.49 45.59 17.78
CA VAL A 859 -46.53 46.30 17.04
C VAL A 859 -45.97 46.61 15.65
N ILE A 860 -46.28 45.76 14.67
CA ILE A 860 -45.71 45.80 13.32
C ILE A 860 -46.01 47.12 12.56
N GLY A 861 -47.21 47.69 12.74
CA GLY A 861 -47.62 48.97 12.16
C GLY A 861 -47.37 49.06 10.64
N ALA A 862 -46.71 50.13 10.20
CA ALA A 862 -46.35 50.36 8.79
C ALA A 862 -45.33 49.35 8.22
N GLN A 863 -44.73 48.50 9.07
CA GLN A 863 -43.84 47.42 8.65
C GLN A 863 -44.60 46.14 8.28
N ALA A 864 -45.94 46.11 8.38
CA ALA A 864 -46.74 45.02 7.82
C ALA A 864 -46.70 45.04 6.28
N GLY A 865 -46.63 43.88 5.65
CA GLY A 865 -46.63 43.74 4.19
C GLY A 865 -45.83 42.54 3.71
N TYR A 866 -45.72 42.42 2.39
CA TYR A 866 -44.89 41.40 1.74
C TYR A 866 -43.42 41.80 1.80
N TYR A 867 -42.53 40.85 2.01
CA TYR A 867 -41.08 41.03 2.04
C TYR A 867 -40.41 40.13 1.01
N GLU A 868 -39.65 40.72 0.12
CA GLU A 868 -38.71 40.06 -0.79
C GLU A 868 -37.38 39.84 -0.07
N LEU A 869 -36.93 38.59 0.04
CA LEU A 869 -35.69 38.18 0.71
C LEU A 869 -34.67 37.73 -0.33
N VAL A 870 -33.47 38.32 -0.28
CA VAL A 870 -32.33 37.95 -1.15
C VAL A 870 -31.03 38.07 -0.38
N THR A 871 -30.19 37.03 -0.45
CA THR A 871 -28.83 37.05 0.10
C THR A 871 -27.81 37.21 -1.03
N ASN A 872 -26.86 38.13 -0.86
CA ASN A 872 -25.82 38.43 -1.86
C ASN A 872 -24.42 38.38 -1.23
N GLN A 873 -23.48 37.73 -1.91
CA GLN A 873 -22.05 37.84 -1.62
C GLN A 873 -21.24 37.88 -2.93
N GLY A 874 -20.45 38.94 -3.11
CA GLY A 874 -19.52 39.02 -4.25
C GLY A 874 -20.17 38.94 -5.63
N GLY A 875 -21.45 39.30 -5.77
CA GLY A 875 -22.20 39.22 -7.02
C GLY A 875 -22.93 37.89 -7.26
N VAL A 876 -22.82 36.94 -6.33
CA VAL A 876 -23.62 35.71 -6.30
C VAL A 876 -24.86 35.98 -5.46
N PHE A 877 -26.04 35.76 -6.03
CA PHE A 877 -27.33 35.98 -5.37
C PHE A 877 -27.99 34.64 -5.04
N SER A 878 -28.73 34.60 -3.93
CA SER A 878 -29.61 33.49 -3.61
C SER A 878 -30.84 33.45 -4.52
N ASN A 879 -31.63 32.37 -4.43
CA ASN A 879 -33.03 32.43 -4.84
C ASN A 879 -33.78 33.51 -4.04
N VAL A 880 -34.83 34.07 -4.65
CA VAL A 880 -35.69 35.06 -4.01
C VAL A 880 -36.82 34.35 -3.25
N VAL A 881 -37.08 34.75 -2.01
CA VAL A 881 -38.20 34.22 -1.20
C VAL A 881 -39.11 35.37 -0.80
N TYR A 882 -40.42 35.19 -0.93
CA TYR A 882 -41.41 36.17 -0.49
C TYR A 882 -42.12 35.67 0.77
N VAL A 883 -42.23 36.53 1.79
CA VAL A 883 -42.98 36.25 3.01
C VAL A 883 -43.87 37.43 3.38
N GLU A 884 -45.04 37.19 3.95
CA GLU A 884 -45.95 38.26 4.38
C GLU A 884 -45.93 38.39 5.90
N ILE A 885 -45.77 39.61 6.41
CA ILE A 885 -45.97 39.92 7.83
C ILE A 885 -47.24 40.75 7.99
N ALA A 886 -48.27 40.23 8.66
CA ALA A 886 -49.56 40.90 8.84
C ALA A 886 -50.07 40.85 10.29
N THR A 887 -50.84 41.86 10.73
CA THR A 887 -51.39 41.97 12.10
C THR A 887 -52.47 40.94 12.44
N ASN A 888 -53.06 40.31 11.42
CA ASN A 888 -53.86 39.09 11.53
C ASN A 888 -53.34 38.18 10.42
N VAL A 889 -52.64 37.10 10.76
CA VAL A 889 -52.24 36.11 9.77
C VAL A 889 -53.50 35.34 9.37
N SER A 890 -54.21 35.83 8.36
CA SER A 890 -55.01 34.92 7.55
C SER A 890 -54.02 33.99 6.86
N THR A 891 -54.18 32.69 7.08
CA THR A 891 -53.53 31.64 6.29
C THR A 891 -53.50 32.03 4.81
N PRO A 892 -52.38 31.77 4.11
CA PRO A 892 -52.14 32.27 2.76
C PRO A 892 -53.39 32.09 1.90
N SER A 893 -53.87 33.20 1.34
CA SER A 893 -55.18 33.26 0.69
C SER A 893 -55.31 32.25 -0.45
N GLN A 894 -54.20 31.86 -1.09
CA GLN A 894 -54.08 30.76 -2.05
C GLN A 894 -52.67 30.15 -1.98
N GLY A 895 -52.51 28.82 -1.98
CA GLY A 895 -51.20 28.17 -1.98
C GLY A 895 -51.26 26.65 -2.14
N VAL A 896 -50.18 26.03 -2.60
CA VAL A 896 -50.06 24.57 -2.75
C VAL A 896 -48.90 24.05 -1.89
N THR A 897 -49.13 22.99 -1.14
CA THR A 897 -48.08 22.28 -0.39
C THR A 897 -48.09 20.81 -0.73
N ILE A 898 -46.92 20.19 -0.68
CA ILE A 898 -46.76 18.75 -0.90
C ILE A 898 -46.03 18.10 0.28
N ASN A 899 -46.48 16.91 0.65
CA ASN A 899 -45.88 16.13 1.72
C ASN A 899 -45.53 14.75 1.21
N LYS A 900 -44.33 14.29 1.54
CA LYS A 900 -43.90 12.92 1.21
C LYS A 900 -44.79 11.92 1.95
N ILE A 901 -45.30 10.93 1.23
CA ILE A 901 -46.01 9.79 1.82
C ILE A 901 -45.07 8.60 1.75
N ASP A 902 -44.73 8.05 2.92
CA ASP A 902 -43.92 6.85 2.99
C ASP A 902 -44.77 5.63 2.61
N ILE A 903 -44.32 4.88 1.61
CA ILE A 903 -45.00 3.68 1.11
C ILE A 903 -44.50 2.40 1.77
N GLY A 904 -43.56 2.48 2.72
CA GLY A 904 -43.07 1.34 3.48
C GLY A 904 -42.35 0.27 2.64
N ASN A 905 -42.06 0.57 1.37
CA ASN A 905 -41.38 -0.31 0.44
C ASN A 905 -40.01 0.30 0.10
N SER A 906 -38.95 -0.37 0.54
CA SER A 906 -37.55 0.06 0.33
C SER A 906 -37.15 0.21 -1.14
N LYS A 907 -37.97 -0.30 -2.08
CA LYS A 907 -37.69 -0.27 -3.51
C LYS A 907 -38.21 0.96 -4.24
N ASN A 908 -39.01 1.83 -3.59
CA ASN A 908 -39.57 3.09 -4.13
C ASN A 908 -39.77 3.09 -5.66
N THR A 909 -40.45 2.06 -6.19
CA THR A 909 -40.71 1.95 -7.63
C THR A 909 -41.70 3.01 -8.12
N VAL A 910 -42.35 3.69 -7.19
CA VAL A 910 -43.29 4.78 -7.40
C VAL A 910 -43.02 5.84 -6.33
N ILE A 911 -43.07 7.10 -6.72
CA ILE A 911 -42.96 8.25 -5.82
C ILE A 911 -44.37 8.61 -5.38
N LYS A 912 -44.66 8.53 -4.08
CA LYS A 912 -45.97 8.91 -3.51
C LYS A 912 -45.89 10.17 -2.67
N TYR A 913 -46.79 11.11 -2.92
CA TYR A 913 -46.87 12.35 -2.16
C TYR A 913 -48.32 12.85 -2.07
N GLY A 914 -48.64 13.49 -0.96
CA GLY A 914 -49.91 14.17 -0.75
C GLY A 914 -49.83 15.61 -1.22
N ILE A 915 -50.95 16.16 -1.69
CA ILE A 915 -51.08 17.55 -2.12
C ILE A 915 -52.20 18.22 -1.32
N ASP A 916 -51.91 19.41 -0.81
CA ASP A 916 -52.89 20.26 -0.16
C ASP A 916 -52.97 21.62 -0.87
N TYR A 917 -54.17 21.99 -1.32
CA TYR A 917 -54.46 23.26 -1.97
C TYR A 917 -55.24 24.14 -1.01
N THR A 918 -54.59 25.17 -0.50
CA THR A 918 -55.21 26.15 0.39
C THR A 918 -55.81 27.26 -0.45
N GLY A 919 -57.12 27.52 -0.33
CA GLY A 919 -57.75 28.73 -0.85
C GLY A 919 -58.08 28.77 -2.36
N PHE A 920 -57.82 27.70 -3.12
CA PHE A 920 -58.22 27.57 -4.53
C PHE A 920 -58.41 26.11 -4.97
N THR A 921 -59.05 25.91 -6.13
CA THR A 921 -59.14 24.61 -6.82
C THR A 921 -58.39 24.74 -8.14
N PRO A 922 -57.28 24.01 -8.35
CA PRO A 922 -56.43 24.23 -9.51
C PRO A 922 -57.07 23.73 -10.81
N ILE A 923 -56.90 24.48 -11.89
CA ILE A 923 -57.31 24.13 -13.26
C ILE A 923 -56.20 23.36 -13.98
N LEU A 924 -54.93 23.76 -13.74
CA LEU A 924 -53.75 23.11 -14.32
C LEU A 924 -52.68 22.90 -13.25
N VAL A 925 -52.25 21.65 -13.08
CA VAL A 925 -51.15 21.28 -12.19
C VAL A 925 -50.02 20.66 -13.01
N LYS A 926 -48.82 21.21 -12.89
CA LYS A 926 -47.58 20.67 -13.47
C LYS A 926 -46.68 20.14 -12.36
N GLU A 927 -46.29 18.88 -12.49
CA GLU A 927 -45.25 18.27 -11.66
C GLU A 927 -43.89 18.48 -12.31
N TYR A 928 -42.92 18.91 -11.52
CA TYR A 928 -41.52 19.03 -11.91
C TYR A 928 -40.68 18.05 -11.10
N LEU A 929 -40.20 17.01 -11.77
CA LEU A 929 -39.28 16.04 -11.19
C LEU A 929 -37.88 16.25 -11.75
N GLN A 930 -36.94 16.60 -10.87
CA GLN A 930 -35.56 16.93 -11.22
C GLN A 930 -34.60 15.93 -10.58
N GLN A 931 -33.80 15.23 -11.38
CA GLN A 931 -32.72 14.42 -10.85
C GLN A 931 -31.63 15.32 -10.24
N VAL A 932 -31.09 14.90 -9.11
CA VAL A 932 -30.00 15.58 -8.41
C VAL A 932 -28.90 14.60 -8.00
N SER A 933 -27.70 15.10 -7.78
CA SER A 933 -26.60 14.35 -7.17
C SER A 933 -26.88 14.08 -5.69
N VAL A 934 -26.09 13.20 -5.07
CA VAL A 934 -26.12 12.98 -3.61
C VAL A 934 -25.86 14.27 -2.81
N PHE A 935 -25.24 15.27 -3.43
CA PHE A 935 -24.96 16.58 -2.85
C PHE A 935 -26.01 17.64 -3.22
N GLY A 936 -27.08 17.28 -3.92
CA GLY A 936 -28.19 18.18 -4.28
C GLY A 936 -28.01 18.98 -5.57
N GLU A 937 -26.94 18.71 -6.35
CA GLU A 937 -26.70 19.40 -7.62
C GLU A 937 -27.64 18.89 -8.71
N VAL A 938 -28.17 19.78 -9.55
CA VAL A 938 -29.11 19.44 -10.62
C VAL A 938 -28.43 18.61 -11.72
N ILE A 939 -28.95 17.42 -12.00
CA ILE A 939 -28.50 16.54 -13.08
C ILE A 939 -29.57 16.50 -14.16
N GLY A 940 -29.28 17.08 -15.33
CA GLY A 940 -30.20 17.11 -16.47
C GLY A 940 -31.37 18.10 -16.32
N ALA A 941 -32.24 18.15 -17.32
CA ALA A 941 -33.42 19.01 -17.32
C ALA A 941 -34.57 18.39 -16.49
N PRO A 942 -35.43 19.21 -15.84
CA PRO A 942 -36.55 18.69 -15.08
C PRO A 942 -37.57 18.07 -16.02
N ARG A 943 -38.11 16.92 -15.63
CA ARG A 943 -39.23 16.31 -16.33
C ARG A 943 -40.52 16.98 -15.85
N ILE A 944 -41.31 17.47 -16.80
CA ILE A 944 -42.56 18.18 -16.52
C ILE A 944 -43.73 17.28 -16.92
N THR A 945 -44.57 16.94 -15.96
CA THR A 945 -45.78 16.12 -16.18
C THR A 945 -47.02 16.95 -15.86
N VAL A 946 -47.98 17.02 -16.78
CA VAL A 946 -49.29 17.63 -16.47
C VAL A 946 -50.13 16.61 -15.73
N ILE A 947 -50.52 16.94 -14.51
CA ILE A 947 -51.40 16.12 -13.68
C ILE A 947 -52.84 16.58 -13.94
N SER A 948 -53.67 15.66 -14.45
CA SER A 948 -55.08 15.91 -14.72
C SER A 948 -56.02 15.56 -13.56
N ASN A 949 -55.51 14.96 -12.49
CA ASN A 949 -56.28 14.53 -11.32
C ASN A 949 -55.94 15.39 -10.09
N VAL A 950 -56.94 16.06 -9.52
CA VAL A 950 -56.83 16.91 -8.31
C VAL A 950 -56.89 16.09 -7.01
N ALA A 951 -56.50 14.82 -7.09
CA ALA A 951 -56.51 13.92 -5.93
C ALA A 951 -55.54 14.45 -4.86
N SER A 952 -55.91 14.28 -3.59
CA SER A 952 -55.07 14.64 -2.44
C SER A 952 -53.79 13.81 -2.32
N GLU A 953 -53.65 12.75 -3.12
CA GLU A 953 -52.46 11.91 -3.21
C GLU A 953 -52.16 11.57 -4.67
N ILE A 954 -50.87 11.62 -5.03
CA ILE A 954 -50.37 11.27 -6.36
C ILE A 954 -49.28 10.21 -6.25
N GLU A 955 -49.33 9.27 -7.18
CA GLU A 955 -48.30 8.27 -7.43
C GLU A 955 -47.68 8.52 -8.80
N THR A 956 -46.41 8.88 -8.80
CA THR A 956 -45.64 9.18 -10.02
C THR A 956 -44.64 8.05 -10.28
N PRO A 957 -44.56 7.53 -11.53
CA PRO A 957 -43.59 6.48 -11.87
C PRO A 957 -42.16 6.90 -11.54
N ASN A 958 -41.36 5.99 -10.99
CA ASN A 958 -39.93 6.20 -10.87
C ASN A 958 -39.27 6.16 -12.26
N TYR A 959 -38.34 7.08 -12.53
CA TYR A 959 -37.71 7.25 -13.85
C TYR A 959 -36.21 6.89 -13.89
N GLY A 960 -35.64 6.35 -12.82
CA GLY A 960 -34.25 5.91 -12.81
C GLY A 960 -33.69 5.67 -11.41
N ASN A 961 -32.41 5.31 -11.36
CA ASN A 961 -31.65 5.25 -10.10
C ASN A 961 -31.08 6.63 -9.82
N GLY A 962 -31.31 7.15 -8.61
CA GLY A 962 -30.74 8.43 -8.21
C GLY A 962 -31.53 9.15 -7.13
N PHE A 963 -31.12 10.39 -6.86
CA PHE A 963 -31.84 11.31 -6.00
C PHE A 963 -32.68 12.23 -6.88
N PHE A 964 -33.89 12.55 -6.44
CA PHE A 964 -34.84 13.38 -7.18
C PHE A 964 -35.47 14.41 -6.26
N ASN A 965 -35.59 15.65 -6.75
CA ASN A 965 -36.37 16.70 -6.15
C ASN A 965 -37.69 16.86 -6.92
N LEU A 966 -38.80 16.87 -6.18
CA LEU A 966 -40.15 17.07 -6.72
C LEU A 966 -40.73 18.38 -6.19
N HIS A 967 -41.35 19.16 -7.09
CA HIS A 967 -42.26 20.25 -6.73
C HIS A 967 -43.40 20.36 -7.76
N LEU A 968 -44.47 21.06 -7.38
CA LEU A 968 -45.61 21.33 -8.24
C LEU A 968 -45.73 22.81 -8.57
N GLU A 969 -46.32 23.10 -9.73
CA GLU A 969 -46.85 24.40 -10.10
C GLU A 969 -48.34 24.25 -10.41
N ALA A 970 -49.20 24.92 -9.67
CA ALA A 970 -50.66 24.85 -9.82
C ALA A 970 -51.23 26.26 -10.00
N ASP A 971 -51.78 26.55 -11.18
CA ASP A 971 -52.31 27.88 -11.57
C ASP A 971 -51.37 29.07 -11.22
N GLY A 972 -50.05 28.87 -11.33
CA GLY A 972 -49.03 29.88 -11.04
C GLY A 972 -48.48 29.86 -9.60
N TYR A 973 -49.02 29.03 -8.71
CA TYR A 973 -48.49 28.81 -7.36
C TYR A 973 -47.52 27.63 -7.33
N VAL A 974 -46.36 27.80 -6.70
CA VAL A 974 -45.31 26.76 -6.62
C VAL A 974 -45.28 26.15 -5.22
N SER A 975 -45.22 24.82 -5.13
CA SER A 975 -45.15 24.11 -3.85
C SER A 975 -43.76 24.14 -3.22
N ASN A 976 -43.66 23.70 -1.96
CA ASN A 976 -42.39 23.28 -1.37
C ASN A 976 -41.76 22.13 -2.18
N LYS A 977 -40.44 21.94 -2.03
CA LYS A 977 -39.71 20.82 -2.64
C LYS A 977 -39.62 19.65 -1.67
N ILE A 978 -39.75 18.43 -2.17
CA ILE A 978 -39.51 17.19 -1.41
C ILE A 978 -38.52 16.29 -2.16
N GLY A 979 -37.67 15.60 -1.40
CA GLY A 979 -36.60 14.75 -1.93
C GLY A 979 -36.93 13.25 -1.87
N PHE A 980 -36.57 12.52 -2.92
CA PHE A 980 -36.71 11.08 -3.03
C PHE A 980 -35.39 10.43 -3.42
N MET A 981 -35.12 9.25 -2.88
CA MET A 981 -34.07 8.35 -3.37
C MET A 981 -34.77 7.15 -4.00
N THR A 982 -34.35 6.81 -5.21
CA THR A 982 -34.93 5.71 -5.97
C THR A 982 -33.84 4.74 -6.45
N LEU A 983 -34.13 3.45 -6.37
CA LEU A 983 -33.27 2.34 -6.76
C LEU A 983 -34.11 1.31 -7.54
N ILE A 984 -34.00 1.34 -8.86
CA ILE A 984 -34.42 0.28 -9.78
C ILE A 984 -33.36 -0.82 -9.72
N VAL A 985 -33.78 -2.01 -9.26
CA VAL A 985 -33.01 -3.26 -9.31
C VAL A 985 -33.21 -3.93 -10.65
#